data_AF-A0AAD9TMY0-F1
#
_entry.id   AF-A0AAD9TMY0-F1
#
_cell.length_a   1.000
_cell.length_b   1.000
_cell.length_c   1.000
_cell.angle_alpha   90.00
_cell.angle_beta   90.00
_cell.angle_gamma   90.00
#
_symmetry.space_group_name_H-M   'P 1'
#
loop_
_entity.id
_entity.type
_entity.pdbx_description
1 polymer ?
#
loop_
_entity_poly.entity_id
_entity_poly.type
_entity_poly.pdbx_seq_one_letter_code
_entity_poly.pdbx_strand_id
1 'polypeptide(L)'
;MGIMGCCQNMVPSIDETGLNELKWLSLRDLIGLKCIIDVMQQKYVPSAAFSNLVDLSLSKIDLREICSGGIPPKGFLENLETLHIECCDNMSCLFPMMLIQRLQKLKKVTVVGCREIEDLFQLEGLCYAKENPFLLSTLESLHLDCVQNLRYIWKGPTQQVRLQSLTVVEVETCYELRYLFTLSLAQSLLQLEQLKVKRCGSLEQIVEIKEAEENVGGGGGNYVMFPKLRKLQFYRLENFRNFYSENSSLNMQTAKEQLRGLNPWRHGLQNLEELKVVFQNLEELKIGWCRVQVLFQLEGVEQELSLPSLKIIELEYLKELECLCKGPSHLLNLQNLKKLSVKDCNRLRHMFSPSLARNLLQLEELIIRNCGELEEILNEDDAKTYNQTLSKDHLQWPLLFPNLSSINIGSCYKLKTMFPVSMAHLLSLSNLRSLRVDNCDRLRHMFSPSLARNLLQLEELIIRNCGELEYIVSIKAEENVGGGGGNDVMLPKLRIIELFELKNFINFYSENSFINMQTTKKQQDATSTANFVGLKNLETLDIRGCHSMSSLFPSCMLIQSLRKLKKVAVDWCGELEDVFQLEGLCYAKENPFLLSTLEILKLNDLENLRSIWKGPTQQVSLQSLTLVELKRCNNLRYLFTLSLARSLLKLEQLKVWECESLEYIVDIKEAEENVGGGGGNDVMFPKLRILDLYRVENLINFYSENLPLNMLTAKEQLQDFNLLRPGLKNLEELRITGRRSVQVLFQLESLKQELSLSSLKVLVLNDLQELGCLCKGPTHLLSMPNLKKLEVRGCDRLRHMFSPSLARNLLQLEGLIIADCGELEQILDEDDAKTNNQTLSKDHHQWPLLFPNLSSIYIGSCYKLKTMFPVSMTRLLSLSNLKSLRVNKCDRLRHMFSPSLARNFMQVEVLVIQDCGELEEIFNEDDAAEYNQTLSKDHLIRWPLLFPKLSLISISGCDKLTSMFPVSIAHLLSLQNLFSLTLSECHGLTHLFSSALARNLLRLGSIDIDKCEELEQIIVEDHTEGDHVQLGLFPNLYSISLKRCGKFKTLFPDVFIARSGLPKLKTLEVEESYQLEEVDNDEEDMTGHREMVLPQLQRLTLQQLASLVNFCPVGYHFIFPSLSYLWITKCPKLTTRFSVDQNRSVHGEAEALETVKEDVDMENSPPETTGTIYCYNFDDLRKRLPPYIRN
;
A
#
# COMPACT_ATOMS: atom_id res chain seq x y z
N MET A 1 4.50 32.98 34.95
CA MET A 1 3.14 32.60 35.42
C MET A 1 2.30 32.31 34.19
N GLY A 2 1.50 31.23 34.17
CA GLY A 2 0.57 30.90 33.09
C GLY A 2 -0.85 30.98 33.61
N ILE A 3 -1.69 31.84 33.03
CA ILE A 3 -3.07 32.07 33.48
C ILE A 3 -4.02 31.72 32.32
N MET A 4 -5.07 30.94 32.62
CA MET A 4 -6.11 30.50 31.69
C MET A 4 -7.47 30.71 32.38
N GLY A 5 -8.34 31.59 31.85
CA GLY A 5 -9.65 31.93 32.45
C GLY A 5 -10.17 33.35 32.19
N CYS A 6 -11.39 33.69 32.61
CA CYS A 6 -12.03 34.98 32.32
C CYS A 6 -11.68 36.06 33.37
N CYS A 7 -10.61 36.83 33.17
CA CYS A 7 -10.30 38.05 33.94
C CYS A 7 -10.45 39.31 33.05
N GLN A 8 -11.11 40.37 33.54
CA GLN A 8 -11.30 41.60 32.76
C GLN A 8 -10.06 42.51 32.70
N ASN A 9 -9.23 42.51 33.76
CA ASN A 9 -7.94 43.20 33.89
C ASN A 9 -7.01 42.31 34.75
N MET A 10 -5.71 42.20 34.44
CA MET A 10 -4.76 41.36 35.21
C MET A 10 -4.37 41.95 36.58
N VAL A 11 -4.53 43.26 36.77
CA VAL A 11 -4.14 43.92 38.02
C VAL A 11 -5.34 44.62 38.67
N PRO A 12 -6.00 43.91 39.59
CA PRO A 12 -6.52 44.55 40.79
C PRO A 12 -6.07 43.77 42.03
N SER A 13 -5.19 44.35 42.86
CA SER A 13 -4.78 43.88 44.21
C SER A 13 -3.69 42.79 44.38
N ILE A 14 -2.57 42.86 43.63
CA ILE A 14 -1.37 42.06 43.96
C ILE A 14 -0.31 42.98 44.59
N ASP A 15 0.29 42.56 45.71
CA ASP A 15 1.32 43.29 46.47
C ASP A 15 2.40 43.91 45.57
N GLU A 16 2.87 45.12 45.90
CA GLU A 16 3.81 45.93 45.09
C GLU A 16 5.13 45.20 44.71
N THR A 17 5.46 44.11 45.40
CA THR A 17 6.66 43.30 45.19
C THR A 17 6.44 42.08 44.28
N GLY A 18 5.23 41.53 44.18
CA GLY A 18 5.00 40.19 43.60
C GLY A 18 5.12 40.10 42.06
N LEU A 19 4.70 41.13 41.32
CA LEU A 19 4.71 41.11 39.84
C LEU A 19 6.06 41.53 39.22
N ASN A 20 6.92 42.19 39.98
CA ASN A 20 8.24 42.63 39.49
C ASN A 20 9.28 41.52 39.46
N GLU A 21 9.07 40.38 40.13
CA GLU A 21 10.00 39.24 40.07
C GLU A 21 9.77 38.36 38.81
N LEU A 22 8.67 38.57 38.09
CA LEU A 22 8.32 37.78 36.92
C LEU A 22 9.30 38.04 35.76
N LYS A 23 10.02 36.98 35.36
CA LYS A 23 10.88 36.98 34.16
C LYS A 23 10.18 36.49 32.89
N TRP A 24 9.14 35.67 33.02
CA TRP A 24 8.37 35.14 31.91
C TRP A 24 6.87 35.16 32.23
N LEU A 25 6.07 35.64 31.27
CA LEU A 25 4.62 35.74 31.35
C LEU A 25 4.01 35.20 30.06
N SER A 26 3.15 34.18 30.17
CA SER A 26 2.36 33.69 29.05
C SER A 26 0.88 33.66 29.42
N LEU A 27 0.08 34.29 28.56
CA LEU A 27 -1.35 34.44 28.72
C LEU A 27 -2.03 33.81 27.50
N ARG A 28 -3.04 32.97 27.74
CA ARG A 28 -3.74 32.24 26.68
C ARG A 28 -5.24 32.16 26.94
N ASP A 29 -6.04 32.32 25.88
CA ASP A 29 -7.50 32.12 25.88
C ASP A 29 -8.26 33.07 26.84
N LEU A 30 -7.80 34.32 26.97
CA LEU A 30 -8.39 35.34 27.87
C LEU A 30 -9.30 36.30 27.09
N ILE A 31 -10.54 35.87 26.81
CA ILE A 31 -11.51 36.58 25.94
C ILE A 31 -12.04 37.89 26.59
N GLY A 32 -11.86 38.07 27.89
CA GLY A 32 -12.32 39.27 28.62
C GLY A 32 -11.25 40.35 28.85
N LEU A 33 -9.98 40.06 28.58
CA LEU A 33 -8.85 40.91 28.99
C LEU A 33 -8.58 42.02 27.97
N LYS A 34 -8.99 43.25 28.30
CA LYS A 34 -8.87 44.40 27.38
C LYS A 34 -7.48 45.03 27.31
N CYS A 35 -6.70 44.94 28.38
CA CYS A 35 -5.32 45.42 28.47
C CYS A 35 -4.54 44.66 29.56
N ILE A 36 -3.19 44.69 29.52
CA ILE A 36 -2.37 44.07 30.58
C ILE A 36 -2.37 44.96 31.84
N ILE A 37 -2.32 46.27 31.64
CA ILE A 37 -2.41 47.30 32.70
C ILE A 37 -3.39 48.40 32.26
N ASP A 38 -4.34 48.75 33.13
CA ASP A 38 -5.20 49.94 33.02
C ASP A 38 -4.78 50.98 34.06
N VAL A 39 -4.24 52.11 33.59
CA VAL A 39 -3.71 53.19 34.43
C VAL A 39 -4.83 54.16 34.86
N MET A 40 -5.98 54.16 34.18
CA MET A 40 -7.09 55.11 34.44
C MET A 40 -8.04 54.63 35.52
N GLN A 41 -8.19 53.32 35.70
CA GLN A 41 -9.10 52.74 36.70
C GLN A 41 -8.45 52.52 38.07
N GLN A 42 -7.13 52.72 38.23
CA GLN A 42 -6.41 52.44 39.47
C GLN A 42 -6.27 53.70 40.37
N LYS A 43 -6.79 53.62 41.61
CA LYS A 43 -6.54 54.63 42.68
C LYS A 43 -5.08 54.68 43.14
N TYR A 44 -4.32 53.61 42.89
CA TYR A 44 -2.89 53.45 43.17
C TYR A 44 -2.25 52.67 42.01
N VAL A 45 -1.35 53.30 41.24
CA VAL A 45 -0.56 52.63 40.19
C VAL A 45 0.73 52.12 40.85
N PRO A 46 1.09 50.81 40.76
CA PRO A 46 2.33 50.29 41.33
C PRO A 46 3.56 51.07 40.83
N SER A 47 4.50 51.41 41.72
CA SER A 47 5.68 52.21 41.35
C SER A 47 6.59 51.52 40.33
N ALA A 48 6.52 50.19 40.23
CA ALA A 48 7.09 49.37 39.17
C ALA A 48 6.17 48.15 38.93
N ALA A 49 5.95 47.77 37.67
CA ALA A 49 5.23 46.55 37.30
C ALA A 49 5.91 45.93 36.06
N PHE A 50 6.09 44.60 36.05
CA PHE A 50 6.73 43.84 34.96
C PHE A 50 8.11 44.36 34.53
N SER A 51 8.87 44.98 35.45
CA SER A 51 10.15 45.59 35.09
C SER A 51 11.26 44.58 34.80
N ASN A 52 11.24 43.39 35.44
CA ASN A 52 12.19 42.31 35.17
C ASN A 52 11.69 41.29 34.14
N LEU A 53 10.57 41.57 33.46
CA LEU A 53 10.00 40.66 32.47
C LEU A 53 10.90 40.60 31.24
N VAL A 54 11.38 39.41 30.90
CA VAL A 54 12.27 39.11 29.77
C VAL A 54 11.46 38.57 28.59
N ASP A 55 10.47 37.73 28.86
CA ASP A 55 9.67 37.06 27.84
C ASP A 55 8.17 37.30 28.07
N LEU A 56 7.49 37.79 27.04
CA LEU A 56 6.05 38.00 27.04
C LEU A 56 5.40 37.23 25.89
N SER A 57 4.46 36.36 26.20
CA SER A 57 3.68 35.60 25.23
C SER A 57 2.18 35.83 25.42
N LEU A 58 1.50 36.30 24.38
CA LEU A 58 0.06 36.56 24.37
C LEU A 58 -0.57 35.75 23.24
N SER A 59 -1.51 34.86 23.54
CA SER A 59 -2.15 34.01 22.52
C SER A 59 -3.67 33.98 22.71
N LYS A 60 -4.44 34.31 21.68
CA LYS A 60 -5.92 34.31 21.71
C LYS A 60 -6.50 35.17 22.84
N ILE A 61 -6.07 36.42 22.91
CA ILE A 61 -6.50 37.40 23.92
C ILE A 61 -7.23 38.54 23.22
N ASP A 62 -8.31 39.02 23.84
CA ASP A 62 -9.13 40.12 23.31
C ASP A 62 -8.56 41.51 23.64
N LEU A 63 -7.24 41.64 23.49
CA LEU A 63 -6.48 42.79 23.97
C LEU A 63 -6.60 43.96 22.99
N ARG A 64 -6.99 45.14 23.48
CA ARG A 64 -7.02 46.38 22.68
C ARG A 64 -5.67 47.07 22.63
N GLU A 65 -4.98 47.10 23.77
CA GLU A 65 -3.67 47.73 23.94
C GLU A 65 -2.91 47.09 25.10
N ILE A 66 -1.57 47.03 25.00
CA ILE A 66 -0.71 46.45 26.05
C ILE A 66 -0.84 47.24 27.36
N CYS A 67 -0.95 48.57 27.28
CA CYS A 67 -1.12 49.45 28.42
C CYS A 67 -2.16 50.53 28.08
N SER A 68 -3.24 50.61 28.86
CA SER A 68 -4.33 51.57 28.62
C SER A 68 -4.24 52.81 29.52
N GLY A 69 -4.49 53.98 28.91
CA GLY A 69 -4.92 55.17 29.65
C GLY A 69 -3.85 56.10 30.27
N GLY A 70 -2.57 56.05 29.90
CA GLY A 70 -1.61 57.05 30.42
C GLY A 70 -0.13 56.73 30.18
N ILE A 71 0.73 57.37 30.96
CA ILE A 71 2.18 57.10 30.97
C ILE A 71 2.40 55.72 31.64
N PRO A 72 3.09 54.76 30.98
CA PRO A 72 3.36 53.45 31.56
C PRO A 72 4.11 53.55 32.91
N PRO A 73 3.92 52.60 33.84
CA PRO A 73 4.65 52.56 35.11
C PRO A 73 6.18 52.63 34.92
N LYS A 74 6.89 53.18 35.91
CA LYS A 74 8.35 53.30 35.85
C LYS A 74 8.97 51.90 35.74
N GLY A 75 9.79 51.69 34.71
CA GLY A 75 10.45 50.41 34.42
C GLY A 75 9.59 49.36 33.68
N PHE A 76 8.35 49.68 33.28
CA PHE A 76 7.47 48.73 32.58
C PHE A 76 8.11 48.19 31.29
N LEU A 77 8.25 46.86 31.20
CA LEU A 77 8.87 46.12 30.07
C LEU A 77 10.30 46.53 29.72
N GLU A 78 11.02 47.19 30.64
CA GLU A 78 12.38 47.70 30.38
C GLU A 78 13.40 46.58 30.08
N ASN A 79 13.20 45.39 30.66
CA ASN A 79 14.05 44.22 30.46
C ASN A 79 13.51 43.22 29.41
N LEU A 80 12.46 43.56 28.67
CA LEU A 80 11.84 42.63 27.73
C LEU A 80 12.77 42.34 26.55
N GLU A 81 13.10 41.06 26.35
CA GLU A 81 13.94 40.58 25.26
C GLU A 81 13.11 39.87 24.18
N THR A 82 12.07 39.13 24.53
CA THR A 82 11.22 38.45 23.54
C THR A 82 9.74 38.75 23.71
N LEU A 83 9.08 38.97 22.57
CA LEU A 83 7.64 39.15 22.48
C LEU A 83 7.05 38.21 21.43
N HIS A 84 6.09 37.39 21.86
CA HIS A 84 5.31 36.52 20.99
C HIS A 84 3.82 36.83 21.11
N ILE A 85 3.17 37.17 20.00
CA ILE A 85 1.74 37.48 19.95
C ILE A 85 1.08 36.62 18.88
N GLU A 86 0.01 35.94 19.26
CA GLU A 86 -0.71 35.00 18.40
C GLU A 86 -2.22 35.24 18.50
N CYS A 87 -2.91 35.37 17.36
CA CYS A 87 -4.38 35.45 17.28
C CYS A 87 -5.03 36.49 18.21
N CYS A 88 -4.43 37.67 18.35
CA CYS A 88 -4.95 38.78 19.17
C CYS A 88 -5.62 39.82 18.24
N ASP A 89 -6.90 39.61 17.95
CA ASP A 89 -7.61 40.30 16.86
C ASP A 89 -8.26 41.65 17.25
N ASN A 90 -8.17 42.12 18.49
CA ASN A 90 -8.81 43.41 18.89
C ASN A 90 -7.81 44.59 19.01
N MET A 91 -6.56 44.39 18.61
CA MET A 91 -5.47 45.36 18.69
C MET A 91 -5.20 45.99 17.32
N SER A 92 -5.27 47.32 17.21
CA SER A 92 -4.97 48.03 15.96
C SER A 92 -3.50 48.45 15.82
N CYS A 93 -2.81 48.69 16.94
CA CYS A 93 -1.38 49.02 16.97
C CYS A 93 -0.68 48.28 18.12
N LEU A 94 0.46 47.65 17.82
CA LEU A 94 1.19 46.87 18.82
C LEU A 94 2.07 47.73 19.72
N PHE A 95 2.88 48.60 19.12
CA PHE A 95 3.79 49.48 19.84
C PHE A 95 3.48 50.95 19.57
N PRO A 96 2.66 51.60 20.42
CA PRO A 96 2.52 53.04 20.42
C PRO A 96 3.81 53.73 20.91
N MET A 97 4.00 54.99 20.50
CA MET A 97 5.17 55.83 20.82
C MET A 97 5.65 55.74 22.28
N MET A 98 4.73 55.77 23.24
CA MET A 98 5.03 55.79 24.68
C MET A 98 5.70 54.51 25.18
N LEU A 99 5.54 53.38 24.48
CA LEU A 99 6.13 52.09 24.83
C LEU A 99 7.46 51.83 24.13
N ILE A 100 7.65 52.30 22.89
CA ILE A 100 8.87 52.05 22.10
C ILE A 100 10.13 52.57 22.83
N GLN A 101 10.05 53.73 23.48
CA GLN A 101 11.18 54.30 24.23
C GLN A 101 11.63 53.44 25.43
N ARG A 102 10.79 52.52 25.93
CA ARG A 102 11.10 51.65 27.07
C ARG A 102 11.72 50.31 26.66
N LEU A 103 11.52 49.87 25.43
CA LEU A 103 11.90 48.53 24.94
C LEU A 103 13.36 48.50 24.46
N GLN A 104 14.30 48.85 25.34
CA GLN A 104 15.72 49.00 25.01
C GLN A 104 16.49 47.67 24.90
N LYS A 105 15.91 46.56 25.40
CA LYS A 105 16.53 45.22 25.38
C LYS A 105 15.84 44.24 24.44
N LEU A 106 14.83 44.69 23.68
CA LEU A 106 14.03 43.81 22.83
C LEU A 106 14.89 43.21 21.71
N LYS A 107 14.97 41.88 21.66
CA LYS A 107 15.74 41.10 20.68
C LYS A 107 14.86 40.40 19.66
N LYS A 108 13.68 39.89 20.05
CA LYS A 108 12.83 39.11 19.15
C LYS A 108 11.38 39.53 19.23
N VAL A 109 10.77 39.76 18.06
CA VAL A 109 9.34 40.02 17.91
C VAL A 109 8.74 38.98 16.97
N THR A 110 7.69 38.31 17.40
CA THR A 110 6.97 37.30 16.63
C THR A 110 5.47 37.58 16.72
N VAL A 111 4.83 37.90 15.60
CA VAL A 111 3.38 38.16 15.53
C VAL A 111 2.74 37.23 14.52
N VAL A 112 1.76 36.44 14.94
CA VAL A 112 1.13 35.39 14.13
C VAL A 112 -0.40 35.52 14.19
N GLY A 113 -1.07 35.53 13.05
CA GLY A 113 -2.54 35.42 12.96
C GLY A 113 -3.33 36.57 13.60
N CYS A 114 -2.74 37.75 13.78
CA CYS A 114 -3.42 38.93 14.34
C CYS A 114 -3.96 39.80 13.20
N ARG A 115 -5.27 39.82 12.99
CA ARG A 115 -5.89 40.34 11.75
C ARG A 115 -6.09 41.84 11.74
N GLU A 116 -6.38 42.46 12.88
CA GLU A 116 -6.71 43.89 12.98
C GLU A 116 -5.51 44.82 13.17
N ILE A 117 -4.30 44.28 13.35
CA ILE A 117 -3.08 45.11 13.48
C ILE A 117 -2.83 45.82 12.15
N GLU A 118 -3.03 47.15 12.14
CA GLU A 118 -2.71 47.99 10.98
C GLU A 118 -1.24 48.45 11.00
N ASP A 119 -0.72 48.74 12.19
CA ASP A 119 0.61 49.33 12.40
C ASP A 119 1.39 48.57 13.50
N LEU A 120 2.59 48.08 13.19
CA LEU A 120 3.40 47.37 14.19
C LEU A 120 4.12 48.33 15.15
N PHE A 121 4.88 49.29 14.61
CA PHE A 121 5.61 50.31 15.37
C PHE A 121 5.19 51.72 14.95
N GLN A 122 4.59 52.49 15.88
CA GLN A 122 4.18 53.88 15.66
C GLN A 122 5.21 54.86 16.23
N LEU A 123 5.93 55.54 15.32
CA LEU A 123 7.06 56.45 15.59
C LEU A 123 6.67 57.93 15.52
N GLU A 124 5.44 58.25 15.12
CA GLU A 124 4.92 59.61 15.03
C GLU A 124 4.79 60.25 16.42
N GLY A 125 5.25 61.49 16.59
CA GLY A 125 5.15 62.24 17.85
C GLY A 125 6.39 62.22 18.76
N LEU A 126 7.43 61.44 18.43
CA LEU A 126 8.70 61.42 19.18
C LEU A 126 9.35 62.83 19.23
N CYS A 127 9.38 63.46 20.41
CA CYS A 127 10.04 64.76 20.57
C CYS A 127 11.55 64.64 20.40
N TYR A 128 12.15 65.54 19.60
CA TYR A 128 13.58 65.65 19.30
C TYR A 128 14.43 66.10 20.51
N ALA A 129 14.33 65.42 21.65
CA ALA A 129 15.20 65.68 22.79
C ALA A 129 16.57 65.03 22.54
N LYS A 130 17.64 65.82 22.68
CA LYS A 130 19.05 65.49 22.39
C LYS A 130 19.65 64.33 23.22
N GLU A 131 18.87 63.53 23.93
CA GLU A 131 19.37 62.62 24.98
C GLU A 131 18.86 61.16 24.92
N ASN A 132 18.25 60.67 23.84
CA ASN A 132 17.87 59.24 23.74
C ASN A 132 18.79 58.42 22.80
N PRO A 133 19.27 57.24 23.24
CA PRO A 133 20.03 56.30 22.41
C PRO A 133 19.15 55.66 21.31
N PHE A 134 19.79 55.18 20.24
CA PHE A 134 19.14 54.65 19.04
C PHE A 134 18.10 53.56 19.35
N LEU A 135 16.84 53.82 18.95
CA LEU A 135 15.70 52.94 19.24
C LEU A 135 15.80 51.61 18.50
N LEU A 136 15.37 50.53 19.16
CA LEU A 136 15.32 49.15 18.63
C LEU A 136 16.66 48.60 18.14
N SER A 137 17.77 49.12 18.66
CA SER A 137 19.12 48.70 18.27
C SER A 137 19.53 47.31 18.74
N THR A 138 18.79 46.71 19.67
CA THR A 138 18.98 45.33 20.13
C THR A 138 18.18 44.30 19.34
N LEU A 139 17.27 44.70 18.43
CA LEU A 139 16.38 43.77 17.75
C LEU A 139 17.17 42.87 16.80
N GLU A 140 17.16 41.55 17.05
CA GLU A 140 17.88 40.51 16.32
C GLU A 140 16.98 39.76 15.32
N SER A 141 15.69 39.60 15.61
CA SER A 141 14.76 38.83 14.78
C SER A 141 13.35 39.41 14.76
N LEU A 142 12.79 39.52 13.55
CA LEU A 142 11.40 39.92 13.31
C LEU A 142 10.69 38.82 12.48
N HIS A 143 9.62 38.25 13.03
CA HIS A 143 8.78 37.27 12.36
C HIS A 143 7.32 37.73 12.37
N LEU A 144 6.73 37.87 11.19
CA LEU A 144 5.33 38.26 10.99
C LEU A 144 4.67 37.20 10.11
N ASP A 145 3.57 36.60 10.57
CA ASP A 145 2.79 35.65 9.77
C ASP A 145 1.29 35.92 9.92
N CYS A 146 0.55 35.92 8.81
CA CYS A 146 -0.92 36.08 8.80
C CYS A 146 -1.42 37.38 9.48
N VAL A 147 -0.68 38.48 9.36
CA VAL A 147 -1.07 39.81 9.87
C VAL A 147 -1.74 40.60 8.74
N GLN A 148 -3.03 40.33 8.52
CA GLN A 148 -3.71 40.67 7.26
C GLN A 148 -3.81 42.17 6.98
N ASN A 149 -4.25 42.97 7.97
CA ASN A 149 -4.46 44.41 7.80
C ASN A 149 -3.17 45.23 7.98
N LEU A 150 -2.00 44.60 8.15
CA LEU A 150 -0.75 45.30 8.40
C LEU A 150 -0.33 46.15 7.20
N ARG A 151 -0.49 47.48 7.32
CA ARG A 151 -0.09 48.46 6.32
C ARG A 151 1.37 48.86 6.47
N TYR A 152 1.82 49.05 7.72
CA TYR A 152 3.16 49.53 8.03
C TYR A 152 3.79 48.73 9.17
N ILE A 153 4.97 48.16 8.94
CA ILE A 153 5.84 47.72 10.04
C ILE A 153 6.34 48.95 10.81
N TRP A 154 6.71 50.01 10.09
CA TRP A 154 7.28 51.24 10.64
C TRP A 154 6.45 52.45 10.17
N LYS A 155 5.61 53.00 11.06
CA LYS A 155 4.78 54.18 10.79
C LYS A 155 5.40 55.43 11.36
N GLY A 156 5.65 56.44 10.53
CA GLY A 156 6.27 57.71 10.94
C GLY A 156 7.75 57.88 10.55
N PRO A 157 8.43 58.91 11.08
CA PRO A 157 9.84 59.19 10.80
C PRO A 157 10.78 58.15 11.42
N THR A 158 11.64 57.54 10.61
CA THR A 158 12.49 56.40 11.00
C THR A 158 13.94 56.77 11.29
N GLN A 159 14.33 58.04 11.22
CA GLN A 159 15.72 58.50 11.39
C GLN A 159 16.34 58.19 12.76
N GLN A 160 15.50 57.98 13.79
CA GLN A 160 15.94 57.67 15.16
C GLN A 160 16.02 56.16 15.45
N VAL A 161 15.54 55.31 14.55
CA VAL A 161 15.58 53.85 14.67
C VAL A 161 16.85 53.34 14.01
N ARG A 162 17.62 52.48 14.69
CA ARG A 162 18.78 51.81 14.10
C ARG A 162 18.70 50.32 14.34
N LEU A 163 18.39 49.52 13.32
CA LEU A 163 18.24 48.06 13.42
C LEU A 163 19.59 47.33 13.29
N GLN A 164 20.61 47.80 14.01
CA GLN A 164 22.00 47.36 13.84
C GLN A 164 22.28 45.90 14.24
N SER A 165 21.42 45.29 15.07
CA SER A 165 21.55 43.89 15.48
C SER A 165 20.67 42.92 14.68
N LEU A 166 19.84 43.41 13.74
CA LEU A 166 18.83 42.58 13.09
C LEU A 166 19.48 41.61 12.11
N THR A 167 19.28 40.31 12.34
CA THR A 167 19.88 39.21 11.56
C THR A 167 18.85 38.48 10.69
N VAL A 168 17.60 38.38 11.14
CA VAL A 168 16.55 37.61 10.45
C VAL A 168 15.27 38.40 10.36
N VAL A 169 14.74 38.53 9.14
CA VAL A 169 13.40 39.06 8.88
C VAL A 169 12.60 38.06 8.06
N GLU A 170 11.51 37.57 8.65
CA GLU A 170 10.55 36.69 7.99
C GLU A 170 9.16 37.32 8.00
N VAL A 171 8.59 37.52 6.82
CA VAL A 171 7.24 38.07 6.65
C VAL A 171 6.44 37.15 5.75
N GLU A 172 5.36 36.57 6.26
CA GLU A 172 4.50 35.63 5.56
C GLU A 172 3.03 36.09 5.65
N THR A 173 2.28 35.98 4.55
CA THR A 173 0.82 36.19 4.55
C THR A 173 0.37 37.57 5.10
N CYS A 174 1.14 38.63 4.83
CA CYS A 174 0.81 40.02 5.19
C CYS A 174 0.35 40.76 3.92
N TYR A 175 -0.95 40.71 3.62
CA TYR A 175 -1.48 41.07 2.29
C TYR A 175 -1.51 42.57 1.99
N GLU A 176 -1.71 43.43 3.00
CA GLU A 176 -1.79 44.89 2.84
C GLU A 176 -0.42 45.60 2.93
N LEU A 177 0.64 44.86 3.27
CA LEU A 177 1.97 45.43 3.47
C LEU A 177 2.57 45.87 2.14
N ARG A 178 2.95 47.15 2.03
CA ARG A 178 3.47 47.75 0.79
C ARG A 178 4.99 47.73 0.65
N TYR A 179 5.70 47.91 1.77
CA TYR A 179 7.17 47.88 1.86
C TYR A 179 7.62 47.36 3.23
N LEU A 180 8.85 46.84 3.34
CA LEU A 180 9.41 46.33 4.60
C LEU A 180 10.22 47.39 5.35
N PHE A 181 11.02 48.18 4.63
CA PHE A 181 11.94 49.17 5.22
C PHE A 181 11.83 50.53 4.51
N THR A 182 12.15 51.61 5.21
CA THR A 182 12.51 52.89 4.57
C THR A 182 14.02 52.91 4.26
N LEU A 183 14.48 53.84 3.44
CA LEU A 183 15.90 53.98 3.11
C LEU A 183 16.79 54.08 4.37
N SER A 184 16.42 54.96 5.30
CA SER A 184 17.12 55.12 6.59
C SER A 184 17.22 53.84 7.42
N LEU A 185 16.17 53.01 7.45
CA LEU A 185 16.19 51.72 8.14
C LEU A 185 17.08 50.72 7.43
N ALA A 186 16.98 50.65 6.11
CA ALA A 186 17.82 49.77 5.30
C ALA A 186 19.32 50.03 5.53
N GLN A 187 19.73 51.31 5.69
CA GLN A 187 21.13 51.69 5.95
C GLN A 187 21.63 51.20 7.32
N SER A 188 20.72 51.00 8.27
CA SER A 188 21.07 50.53 9.60
C SER A 188 21.22 49.00 9.70
N LEU A 189 20.76 48.25 8.69
CA LEU A 189 20.70 46.78 8.67
C LEU A 189 22.04 46.14 8.28
N LEU A 190 23.07 46.39 9.09
CA LEU A 190 24.45 45.93 8.83
C LEU A 190 24.69 44.45 9.15
N GLN A 191 23.79 43.80 9.90
CA GLN A 191 23.91 42.41 10.35
C GLN A 191 22.88 41.46 9.72
N LEU A 192 22.03 41.94 8.81
CA LEU A 192 20.96 41.12 8.25
C LEU A 192 21.54 39.97 7.43
N GLU A 193 21.28 38.73 7.84
CA GLU A 193 21.77 37.51 7.19
C GLU A 193 20.67 36.82 6.38
N GLN A 194 19.40 36.91 6.81
CA GLN A 194 18.27 36.25 6.16
C GLN A 194 17.07 37.19 6.00
N LEU A 195 16.59 37.28 4.76
CA LEU A 195 15.34 37.96 4.41
C LEU A 195 14.42 36.99 3.65
N LYS A 196 13.26 36.70 4.24
CA LYS A 196 12.26 35.79 3.67
C LYS A 196 10.91 36.49 3.64
N VAL A 197 10.34 36.62 2.44
CA VAL A 197 9.03 37.27 2.24
C VAL A 197 8.14 36.37 1.40
N LYS A 198 6.97 36.02 1.93
CA LYS A 198 6.05 35.07 1.30
C LYS A 198 4.61 35.58 1.33
N ARG A 199 3.86 35.38 0.25
CA ARG A 199 2.40 35.64 0.19
C ARG A 199 2.00 37.06 0.62
N CYS A 200 2.82 38.06 0.31
CA CYS A 200 2.52 39.48 0.59
C CYS A 200 2.04 40.14 -0.70
N GLY A 201 0.71 40.15 -0.91
CA GLY A 201 0.09 40.49 -2.20
C GLY A 201 0.26 41.94 -2.63
N SER A 202 0.16 42.91 -1.71
CA SER A 202 0.32 44.35 -1.98
C SER A 202 1.77 44.84 -1.88
N LEU A 203 2.72 43.94 -1.63
CA LEU A 203 4.12 44.33 -1.50
C LEU A 203 4.66 44.70 -2.88
N GLU A 204 4.98 45.98 -3.07
CA GLU A 204 5.49 46.52 -4.34
C GLU A 204 7.02 46.55 -4.34
N GLN A 205 7.64 46.88 -3.20
CA GLN A 205 9.08 46.96 -2.99
C GLN A 205 9.52 46.49 -1.60
N ILE A 206 10.81 46.18 -1.43
CA ILE A 206 11.38 45.88 -0.11
C ILE A 206 11.70 47.19 0.63
N VAL A 207 12.30 48.16 -0.07
CA VAL A 207 12.75 49.44 0.51
C VAL A 207 12.06 50.63 -0.16
N GLU A 208 11.43 51.48 0.64
CA GLU A 208 10.77 52.73 0.25
C GLU A 208 11.71 53.94 0.41
N ILE A 209 11.79 54.81 -0.60
CA ILE A 209 12.61 56.03 -0.61
C ILE A 209 11.67 57.25 -0.57
N LYS A 210 11.73 58.07 0.49
CA LYS A 210 10.90 59.27 0.67
C LYS A 210 11.72 60.56 0.51
N GLU A 211 11.15 61.59 -0.13
CA GLU A 211 11.80 62.89 -0.45
C GLU A 211 12.45 63.59 0.77
N ALA A 212 11.88 63.47 1.97
CA ALA A 212 12.41 64.10 3.19
C ALA A 212 13.73 63.48 3.71
N GLU A 213 14.13 62.31 3.21
CA GLU A 213 15.38 61.61 3.59
C GLU A 213 16.58 62.03 2.71
N GLU A 214 16.37 62.80 1.64
CA GLU A 214 17.42 63.25 0.71
C GLU A 214 18.33 64.35 1.29
N ASN A 215 17.84 65.15 2.23
CA ASN A 215 18.57 66.32 2.77
C ASN A 215 19.61 65.99 3.87
N VAL A 216 19.78 64.71 4.22
CA VAL A 216 20.68 64.29 5.33
C VAL A 216 22.06 63.82 4.83
N GLY A 217 22.28 63.74 3.51
CA GLY A 217 23.56 63.36 2.91
C GLY A 217 24.01 64.34 1.84
N GLY A 218 24.70 65.41 2.23
CA GLY A 218 25.48 66.20 1.27
C GLY A 218 26.68 65.39 0.77
N GLY A 219 26.59 64.85 -0.45
CA GLY A 219 27.72 64.24 -1.17
C GLY A 219 27.38 62.85 -1.73
N GLY A 220 27.59 62.66 -3.03
CA GLY A 220 27.39 61.39 -3.73
C GLY A 220 28.29 60.27 -3.19
N GLY A 221 27.76 59.50 -2.23
CA GLY A 221 28.42 58.35 -1.63
C GLY A 221 27.57 57.08 -1.77
N ASN A 222 28.23 55.97 -2.12
CA ASN A 222 27.65 54.64 -2.30
C ASN A 222 26.81 54.21 -1.07
N TYR A 223 25.55 53.86 -1.32
CA TYR A 223 24.62 53.37 -0.29
C TYR A 223 24.90 51.90 0.02
N VAL A 224 25.64 51.62 1.10
CA VAL A 224 25.89 50.24 1.56
C VAL A 224 24.73 49.72 2.38
N MET A 225 24.02 48.71 1.86
CA MET A 225 22.83 48.11 2.46
C MET A 225 22.98 46.58 2.50
N PHE A 226 22.57 45.94 3.60
CA PHE A 226 22.57 44.47 3.76
C PHE A 226 23.93 43.75 3.52
N PRO A 227 25.06 44.26 4.03
CA PRO A 227 26.39 43.75 3.70
C PRO A 227 26.64 42.30 4.16
N LYS A 228 25.79 41.72 5.02
CA LYS A 228 25.92 40.34 5.51
C LYS A 228 24.83 39.38 5.00
N LEU A 229 24.01 39.80 4.04
CA LEU A 229 22.89 38.99 3.58
C LEU A 229 23.38 37.71 2.90
N ARG A 230 22.99 36.55 3.45
CA ARG A 230 23.33 35.21 2.95
C ARG A 230 22.15 34.52 2.28
N LYS A 231 20.92 34.75 2.75
CA LYS A 231 19.73 34.06 2.25
C LYS A 231 18.62 35.03 1.89
N LEU A 232 18.16 34.95 0.64
CA LEU A 232 17.04 35.73 0.13
C LEU A 232 15.98 34.81 -0.46
N GLN A 233 14.76 34.87 0.08
CA GLN A 233 13.65 34.02 -0.36
C GLN A 233 12.37 34.83 -0.59
N PHE A 234 11.88 34.85 -1.83
CA PHE A 234 10.63 35.50 -2.22
C PHE A 234 9.66 34.50 -2.82
N TYR A 235 8.44 34.40 -2.28
CA TYR A 235 7.42 33.50 -2.80
C TYR A 235 6.04 34.15 -2.87
N ARG A 236 5.35 34.06 -4.01
CA ARG A 236 3.97 34.57 -4.21
C ARG A 236 3.84 36.05 -3.85
N LEU A 237 4.66 36.89 -4.47
CA LEU A 237 4.59 38.34 -4.35
C LEU A 237 4.00 38.92 -5.64
N GLU A 238 2.68 39.09 -5.68
CA GLU A 238 1.92 39.34 -6.91
C GLU A 238 2.17 40.73 -7.52
N ASN A 239 2.26 41.75 -6.66
CA ASN A 239 2.53 43.13 -7.05
C ASN A 239 4.00 43.54 -6.91
N PHE A 240 4.88 42.63 -6.51
CA PHE A 240 6.29 42.94 -6.32
C PHE A 240 6.95 43.28 -7.65
N ARG A 241 7.46 44.51 -7.74
CA ARG A 241 8.04 45.08 -8.96
C ARG A 241 9.54 45.18 -8.83
N ASN A 242 10.00 45.83 -7.75
CA ASN A 242 11.39 46.23 -7.59
C ASN A 242 11.85 46.03 -6.14
N PHE A 243 13.16 45.96 -5.90
CA PHE A 243 13.66 45.92 -4.54
C PHE A 243 13.56 47.31 -3.87
N TYR A 244 13.61 48.39 -4.65
CA TYR A 244 13.50 49.80 -4.24
C TYR A 244 12.33 50.52 -4.97
N SER A 245 11.74 51.55 -4.37
CA SER A 245 10.67 52.37 -4.99
C SER A 245 11.20 53.31 -6.10
N GLU A 246 10.48 53.43 -7.24
CA GLU A 246 10.79 54.38 -8.32
C GLU A 246 10.21 55.78 -7.99
N ASN A 247 11.04 56.83 -7.88
CA ASN A 247 10.53 58.18 -7.61
C ASN A 247 10.06 58.86 -8.92
N SER A 248 8.79 59.28 -8.97
CA SER A 248 8.12 59.82 -10.16
C SER A 248 8.21 61.36 -10.31
N SER A 249 8.90 62.06 -9.42
CA SER A 249 8.99 63.53 -9.36
C SER A 249 10.40 64.13 -9.58
N LEU A 250 11.39 63.38 -10.10
CA LEU A 250 12.77 63.86 -10.26
C LEU A 250 12.90 65.01 -11.28
N ASN A 251 12.98 66.26 -10.81
CA ASN A 251 13.51 67.41 -11.55
C ASN A 251 14.98 67.66 -11.15
N MET A 252 15.87 66.71 -11.44
CA MET A 252 17.33 66.91 -11.39
C MET A 252 17.97 66.14 -12.56
N GLN A 253 18.66 66.85 -13.45
CA GLN A 253 19.30 66.26 -14.63
C GLN A 253 20.46 65.30 -14.28
N THR A 254 21.07 65.40 -13.10
CA THR A 254 22.19 64.54 -12.67
C THR A 254 21.78 63.23 -12.00
N ALA A 255 20.65 63.18 -11.28
CA ALA A 255 20.15 61.96 -10.65
C ALA A 255 19.33 61.07 -11.62
N LYS A 256 18.73 61.67 -12.66
CA LYS A 256 18.02 60.95 -13.73
C LYS A 256 18.90 60.05 -14.59
N GLU A 257 20.20 60.32 -14.67
CA GLU A 257 21.16 59.47 -15.39
C GLU A 257 21.74 58.36 -14.50
N GLN A 258 21.87 58.60 -13.18
CA GLN A 258 22.40 57.61 -12.22
C GLN A 258 21.35 56.61 -11.71
N LEU A 259 20.07 56.99 -11.62
CA LEU A 259 18.99 56.16 -11.05
C LEU A 259 18.17 55.38 -12.10
N ARG A 260 18.44 55.55 -13.41
CA ARG A 260 17.75 54.81 -14.49
C ARG A 260 17.99 53.30 -14.46
N GLY A 261 18.94 52.81 -13.66
CA GLY A 261 19.39 51.41 -13.62
C GLY A 261 19.07 50.63 -12.33
N LEU A 262 18.17 51.09 -11.46
CA LEU A 262 17.91 50.46 -10.15
C LEU A 262 16.76 49.45 -10.11
N ASN A 263 16.52 48.70 -11.20
CA ASN A 263 15.31 47.86 -11.36
C ASN A 263 15.57 46.34 -11.30
N PRO A 264 15.83 45.74 -10.13
CA PRO A 264 16.32 44.37 -10.05
C PRO A 264 15.39 43.28 -10.62
N TRP A 265 14.06 43.47 -10.69
CA TRP A 265 13.16 42.35 -11.07
C TRP A 265 12.03 42.66 -12.06
N ARG A 266 11.69 43.93 -12.34
CA ARG A 266 10.78 44.28 -13.46
C ARG A 266 11.48 44.25 -14.83
N HIS A 267 12.77 44.63 -14.86
CA HIS A 267 13.63 44.63 -16.05
C HIS A 267 15.01 43.98 -15.82
N GLY A 268 15.20 43.29 -14.68
CA GLY A 268 16.41 42.56 -14.27
C GLY A 268 17.49 43.42 -13.60
N LEU A 269 18.48 42.79 -12.95
CA LEU A 269 19.53 43.42 -12.13
C LEU A 269 20.48 44.39 -12.89
N GLN A 270 20.14 45.69 -12.99
CA GLN A 270 20.82 46.68 -13.86
C GLN A 270 21.99 47.51 -13.25
N ASN A 271 22.18 47.64 -11.92
CA ASN A 271 23.23 48.49 -11.33
C ASN A 271 24.31 47.71 -10.54
N LEU A 272 25.49 47.53 -11.16
CA LEU A 272 26.58 46.70 -10.65
C LEU A 272 27.18 47.11 -9.30
N GLU A 273 27.36 48.41 -9.04
CA GLU A 273 28.04 48.85 -7.82
C GLU A 273 27.18 48.59 -6.58
N GLU A 274 25.87 48.78 -6.68
CA GLU A 274 24.93 48.48 -5.61
C GLU A 274 24.62 46.97 -5.50
N LEU A 275 24.57 46.24 -6.61
CA LEU A 275 24.39 44.79 -6.61
C LEU A 275 25.58 44.04 -6.01
N LYS A 276 26.81 44.50 -6.28
CA LYS A 276 28.00 44.01 -5.57
C LYS A 276 27.79 44.20 -4.07
N VAL A 277 27.26 45.32 -3.63
CA VAL A 277 27.12 45.57 -2.19
C VAL A 277 26.01 44.73 -1.53
N VAL A 278 24.85 44.56 -2.18
CA VAL A 278 23.71 43.81 -1.61
C VAL A 278 23.89 42.29 -1.72
N PHE A 279 24.52 41.78 -2.78
CA PHE A 279 24.54 40.35 -3.09
C PHE A 279 25.92 39.68 -3.00
N GLN A 280 27.01 40.39 -2.68
CA GLN A 280 28.37 39.81 -2.60
C GLN A 280 28.51 38.65 -1.62
N ASN A 281 27.72 38.66 -0.53
CA ASN A 281 27.71 37.60 0.49
C ASN A 281 26.52 36.64 0.36
N LEU A 282 25.68 36.80 -0.67
CA LEU A 282 24.50 35.96 -0.86
C LEU A 282 24.92 34.53 -1.22
N GLU A 283 24.45 33.57 -0.45
CA GLU A 283 24.68 32.13 -0.64
C GLU A 283 23.49 31.42 -1.29
N GLU A 284 22.27 31.88 -1.01
CA GLU A 284 21.02 31.26 -1.47
C GLU A 284 20.03 32.32 -1.98
N LEU A 285 19.62 32.16 -3.24
CA LEU A 285 18.57 32.94 -3.87
C LEU A 285 17.40 32.03 -4.26
N LYS A 286 16.22 32.25 -3.68
CA LYS A 286 15.01 31.52 -4.05
C LYS A 286 13.88 32.45 -4.42
N ILE A 287 13.34 32.30 -5.62
CA ILE A 287 12.25 33.13 -6.13
C ILE A 287 11.14 32.22 -6.68
N GLY A 288 9.94 32.35 -6.14
CA GLY A 288 8.80 31.55 -6.50
C GLY A 288 7.55 32.38 -6.79
N TRP A 289 6.77 32.04 -7.81
CA TRP A 289 5.46 32.64 -8.06
C TRP A 289 5.48 34.20 -8.10
N CYS A 290 6.54 34.78 -8.65
CA CYS A 290 6.73 36.24 -8.79
C CYS A 290 6.73 36.63 -10.27
N ARG A 291 6.45 37.90 -10.58
CA ARG A 291 6.53 38.44 -11.95
C ARG A 291 7.96 38.89 -12.28
N VAL A 292 8.81 37.93 -12.63
CA VAL A 292 10.21 38.17 -13.04
C VAL A 292 10.39 37.78 -14.50
N GLN A 293 10.83 38.73 -15.34
CA GLN A 293 11.08 38.50 -16.77
C GLN A 293 12.52 38.05 -17.06
N VAL A 294 13.50 38.68 -16.39
CA VAL A 294 14.93 38.39 -16.53
C VAL A 294 15.54 38.40 -15.14
N LEU A 295 16.35 37.39 -14.80
CA LEU A 295 17.00 37.33 -13.50
C LEU A 295 18.19 38.32 -13.44
N PHE A 296 19.11 38.29 -14.40
CA PHE A 296 20.27 39.21 -14.50
C PHE A 296 20.21 40.05 -15.77
N GLN A 297 20.19 41.38 -15.66
CA GLN A 297 20.15 42.29 -16.82
C GLN A 297 21.44 43.09 -16.95
N LEU A 298 22.23 42.80 -17.99
CA LEU A 298 23.56 43.35 -18.18
C LEU A 298 23.68 44.24 -19.43
N GLU A 299 22.57 44.56 -20.10
CA GLU A 299 22.59 45.52 -21.22
C GLU A 299 23.18 46.87 -20.78
N GLY A 300 24.24 47.34 -21.46
CA GLY A 300 24.93 48.60 -21.13
C GLY A 300 25.98 48.50 -20.02
N VAL A 301 26.27 47.30 -19.51
CA VAL A 301 27.28 47.05 -18.48
C VAL A 301 28.65 46.77 -19.10
N GLU A 302 29.70 47.45 -18.64
CA GLU A 302 31.09 47.28 -19.10
C GLU A 302 31.99 46.51 -18.11
N GLN A 303 31.58 46.37 -16.84
CA GLN A 303 32.37 45.70 -15.79
C GLN A 303 31.79 44.33 -15.40
N GLU A 304 32.64 43.45 -14.87
CA GLU A 304 32.23 42.12 -14.39
C GLU A 304 31.41 42.20 -13.08
N LEU A 305 30.29 41.47 -13.05
CA LEU A 305 29.49 41.14 -11.86
C LEU A 305 29.88 39.77 -11.33
N SER A 306 30.67 39.74 -10.26
CA SER A 306 31.00 38.50 -9.55
C SER A 306 30.14 38.36 -8.29
N LEU A 307 29.45 37.22 -8.16
CA LEU A 307 28.72 36.82 -6.95
C LEU A 307 29.41 35.59 -6.33
N PRO A 308 30.54 35.78 -5.64
CA PRO A 308 31.41 34.68 -5.24
C PRO A 308 30.81 33.81 -4.14
N SER A 309 29.82 34.27 -3.38
CA SER A 309 29.27 33.47 -2.28
C SER A 309 28.09 32.58 -2.72
N LEU A 310 27.53 32.81 -3.91
CA LEU A 310 26.26 32.22 -4.33
C LEU A 310 26.40 30.75 -4.67
N LYS A 311 25.71 29.88 -3.91
CA LYS A 311 25.77 28.42 -4.03
C LYS A 311 24.49 27.82 -4.60
N ILE A 312 23.34 28.43 -4.32
CA ILE A 312 22.02 27.88 -4.68
C ILE A 312 21.17 28.96 -5.33
N ILE A 313 20.64 28.65 -6.52
CA ILE A 313 19.56 29.40 -7.16
C ILE A 313 18.38 28.45 -7.38
N GLU A 314 17.21 28.76 -6.81
CA GLU A 314 15.96 28.04 -7.08
C GLU A 314 14.89 29.00 -7.60
N LEU A 315 14.42 28.76 -8.82
CA LEU A 315 13.39 29.55 -9.49
C LEU A 315 12.17 28.65 -9.74
N GLU A 316 11.01 29.04 -9.22
CA GLU A 316 9.80 28.21 -9.30
C GLU A 316 8.58 29.04 -9.76
N TYR A 317 7.80 28.56 -10.72
CA TYR A 317 6.56 29.20 -11.18
C TYR A 317 6.73 30.65 -11.67
N LEU A 318 7.87 30.98 -12.28
CA LEU A 318 8.12 32.31 -12.87
C LEU A 318 7.58 32.34 -14.31
N LYS A 319 6.28 32.63 -14.45
CA LYS A 319 5.55 32.55 -15.73
C LYS A 319 6.08 33.50 -16.81
N GLU A 320 6.68 34.61 -16.42
CA GLU A 320 7.21 35.63 -17.32
C GLU A 320 8.71 35.45 -17.63
N LEU A 321 9.40 34.50 -17.00
CA LEU A 321 10.85 34.35 -17.14
C LEU A 321 11.23 33.91 -18.56
N GLU A 322 11.93 34.78 -19.29
CA GLU A 322 12.35 34.55 -20.68
C GLU A 322 13.78 34.00 -20.77
N CYS A 323 14.69 34.50 -19.91
CA CYS A 323 16.07 34.03 -19.80
C CYS A 323 16.64 34.28 -18.39
N LEU A 324 17.71 33.56 -18.02
CA LEU A 324 18.43 33.80 -16.77
C LEU A 324 19.26 35.10 -16.85
N CYS A 325 19.89 35.38 -17.98
CA CYS A 325 20.72 36.56 -18.17
C CYS A 325 20.44 37.20 -19.52
N LYS A 326 20.25 38.51 -19.55
CA LYS A 326 20.10 39.31 -20.78
C LYS A 326 21.29 40.28 -20.89
N GLY A 327 21.83 40.47 -22.10
CA GLY A 327 23.05 41.26 -22.33
C GLY A 327 24.35 40.43 -22.32
N PRO A 328 25.54 41.07 -22.22
CA PRO A 328 26.85 40.42 -22.25
C PRO A 328 27.08 39.45 -21.07
N SER A 329 26.66 38.21 -21.23
CA SER A 329 26.71 37.16 -20.20
C SER A 329 28.11 36.76 -19.72
N HIS A 330 29.16 37.10 -20.47
CA HIS A 330 30.55 36.89 -20.05
C HIS A 330 30.92 37.75 -18.83
N LEU A 331 30.18 38.82 -18.56
CA LEU A 331 30.36 39.68 -17.40
C LEU A 331 29.70 39.11 -16.14
N LEU A 332 28.89 38.04 -16.22
CA LEU A 332 28.28 37.41 -15.05
C LEU A 332 29.13 36.24 -14.55
N ASN A 333 29.67 36.33 -13.34
CA ASN A 333 30.50 35.30 -12.75
C ASN A 333 29.84 34.68 -11.50
N LEU A 334 29.48 33.41 -11.63
CA LEU A 334 28.79 32.59 -10.62
C LEU A 334 29.62 31.33 -10.25
N GLN A 335 30.94 31.51 -10.10
CA GLN A 335 31.92 30.41 -9.98
C GLN A 335 31.65 29.39 -8.87
N ASN A 336 30.99 29.77 -7.78
CA ASN A 336 30.72 28.91 -6.61
C ASN A 336 29.30 28.33 -6.59
N LEU A 337 28.52 28.52 -7.66
CA LEU A 337 27.17 27.98 -7.76
C LEU A 337 27.23 26.45 -7.84
N LYS A 338 26.63 25.76 -6.86
CA LYS A 338 26.57 24.30 -6.76
C LYS A 338 25.27 23.72 -7.30
N LYS A 339 24.14 24.42 -7.08
CA LYS A 339 22.81 23.96 -7.48
C LYS A 339 22.05 25.04 -8.22
N LEU A 340 21.53 24.69 -9.39
CA LEU A 340 20.56 25.48 -10.13
C LEU A 340 19.29 24.66 -10.38
N SER A 341 18.18 25.14 -9.85
CA SER A 341 16.86 24.51 -10.04
C SER A 341 15.89 25.51 -10.66
N VAL A 342 15.34 25.17 -11.83
CA VAL A 342 14.33 25.97 -12.54
C VAL A 342 13.09 25.11 -12.77
N LYS A 343 11.96 25.51 -12.22
CA LYS A 343 10.70 24.75 -12.30
C LYS A 343 9.54 25.65 -12.70
N ASP A 344 8.66 25.17 -13.58
CA ASP A 344 7.41 25.85 -13.96
C ASP A 344 7.63 27.26 -14.55
N CYS A 345 8.76 27.47 -15.25
CA CYS A 345 9.14 28.72 -15.91
C CYS A 345 8.83 28.64 -17.42
N ASN A 346 7.56 28.78 -17.79
CA ASN A 346 7.06 28.37 -19.10
C ASN A 346 7.52 29.20 -20.30
N ARG A 347 7.96 30.45 -20.13
CA ARG A 347 8.46 31.30 -21.23
C ARG A 347 9.96 31.15 -21.51
N LEU A 348 10.65 30.34 -20.72
CA LEU A 348 12.09 30.13 -20.84
C LEU A 348 12.39 29.31 -22.10
N ARG A 349 13.02 29.92 -23.10
CA ARG A 349 13.35 29.26 -24.38
C ARG A 349 14.74 28.64 -24.41
N HIS A 350 15.69 29.33 -23.77
CA HIS A 350 17.08 28.89 -23.60
C HIS A 350 17.53 29.21 -22.18
N MET A 351 18.37 28.36 -21.58
CA MET A 351 18.85 28.58 -20.21
C MET A 351 20.19 29.30 -20.13
N PHE A 352 21.17 28.83 -20.90
CA PHE A 352 22.54 29.31 -20.84
C PHE A 352 23.01 29.79 -22.21
N SER A 353 23.74 30.90 -22.21
CA SER A 353 24.70 31.19 -23.28
C SER A 353 26.03 30.47 -22.97
N PRO A 354 26.86 30.15 -23.98
CA PRO A 354 28.14 29.48 -23.77
C PRO A 354 29.05 30.20 -22.76
N SER A 355 29.05 31.54 -22.81
CA SER A 355 29.82 32.39 -21.89
C SER A 355 29.36 32.28 -20.43
N LEU A 356 28.05 32.14 -20.17
CA LEU A 356 27.52 31.94 -18.82
C LEU A 356 27.85 30.54 -18.30
N ALA A 357 27.69 29.52 -19.14
CA ALA A 357 28.01 28.14 -18.79
C ALA A 357 29.49 27.96 -18.39
N ARG A 358 30.39 28.73 -19.01
CA ARG A 358 31.82 28.76 -18.66
C ARG A 358 32.06 29.22 -17.21
N ASN A 359 31.27 30.17 -16.73
CA ASN A 359 31.46 30.76 -15.40
C ASN A 359 30.78 29.95 -14.28
N LEU A 360 30.22 28.77 -14.59
CA LEU A 360 29.54 27.86 -13.66
C LEU A 360 30.42 26.65 -13.30
N LEU A 361 31.64 26.93 -12.84
CA LEU A 361 32.69 25.91 -12.65
C LEU A 361 32.37 24.90 -11.53
N GLN A 362 31.65 25.29 -10.48
CA GLN A 362 31.31 24.42 -9.35
C GLN A 362 29.89 23.83 -9.41
N LEU A 363 29.19 23.96 -10.54
CA LEU A 363 27.82 23.45 -10.64
C LEU A 363 27.83 21.92 -10.55
N GLU A 364 27.20 21.38 -9.51
CA GLU A 364 27.13 19.95 -9.17
C GLU A 364 25.77 19.35 -9.58
N GLU A 365 24.68 20.13 -9.48
CA GLU A 365 23.30 19.70 -9.72
C GLU A 365 22.52 20.71 -10.58
N LEU A 366 21.93 20.22 -11.68
CA LEU A 366 21.04 20.99 -12.55
C LEU A 366 19.66 20.33 -12.62
N ILE A 367 18.63 21.03 -12.16
CA ILE A 367 17.23 20.58 -12.20
C ILE A 367 16.41 21.52 -13.09
N ILE A 368 15.71 20.97 -14.06
CA ILE A 368 14.83 21.70 -14.97
C ILE A 368 13.50 20.94 -15.03
N ARG A 369 12.39 21.55 -14.60
CA ARG A 369 11.07 20.89 -14.65
C ARG A 369 9.97 21.79 -15.19
N ASN A 370 9.02 21.23 -15.93
CA ASN A 370 7.83 21.94 -16.40
C ASN A 370 8.16 23.26 -17.12
N CYS A 371 9.19 23.30 -17.95
CA CYS A 371 9.57 24.49 -18.72
C CYS A 371 9.10 24.32 -20.18
N GLY A 372 7.83 24.65 -20.44
CA GLY A 372 7.13 24.24 -21.66
C GLY A 372 7.66 24.84 -22.98
N GLU A 373 8.21 26.07 -22.98
CA GLU A 373 8.82 26.67 -24.17
C GLU A 373 10.31 26.37 -24.36
N LEU A 374 10.93 25.59 -23.45
CA LEU A 374 12.36 25.32 -23.50
C LEU A 374 12.70 24.48 -24.74
N GLU A 375 13.46 25.06 -25.67
CA GLU A 375 13.86 24.38 -26.90
C GLU A 375 15.25 23.73 -26.79
N GLU A 376 16.18 24.42 -26.10
CA GLU A 376 17.58 24.02 -25.93
C GLU A 376 18.12 24.52 -24.57
N ILE A 377 19.00 23.75 -23.92
CA ILE A 377 19.62 24.16 -22.65
C ILE A 377 20.74 25.20 -22.89
N LEU A 378 21.53 25.02 -23.97
CA LEU A 378 22.56 25.96 -24.41
C LEU A 378 22.15 26.61 -25.74
N ASN A 379 22.21 27.93 -25.82
CA ASN A 379 21.90 28.68 -27.04
C ASN A 379 23.02 28.56 -28.09
N GLU A 380 22.72 28.01 -29.28
CA GLU A 380 23.65 27.92 -30.41
C GLU A 380 23.96 29.28 -31.09
N ASP A 381 23.06 30.26 -31.03
CA ASP A 381 23.20 31.52 -31.79
C ASP A 381 24.38 32.39 -31.30
N ASP A 382 24.74 32.28 -30.03
CA ASP A 382 25.92 32.95 -29.45
C ASP A 382 27.25 32.22 -29.75
N ALA A 383 27.20 30.99 -30.28
CA ALA A 383 28.38 30.15 -30.48
C ALA A 383 29.25 30.60 -31.66
N LYS A 384 28.64 31.18 -32.70
CA LYS A 384 29.37 31.70 -33.88
C LYS A 384 30.24 32.90 -33.50
N THR A 385 29.74 33.79 -32.65
CA THR A 385 30.44 34.95 -32.11
C THR A 385 31.50 34.54 -31.09
N TYR A 386 31.22 33.51 -30.27
CA TYR A 386 32.16 32.90 -29.32
C TYR A 386 33.36 32.26 -30.02
N ASN A 387 33.13 31.47 -31.08
CA ASN A 387 34.19 30.84 -31.86
C ASN A 387 35.08 31.86 -32.60
N GLN A 388 34.55 33.05 -32.94
CA GLN A 388 35.33 34.13 -33.56
C GLN A 388 36.17 34.93 -32.54
N THR A 389 35.66 35.16 -31.32
CA THR A 389 36.34 35.96 -30.28
C THR A 389 37.50 35.23 -29.60
N LEU A 390 37.45 33.91 -29.49
CA LEU A 390 38.56 33.10 -28.96
C LEU A 390 39.70 32.84 -29.96
N SER A 391 39.56 33.24 -31.24
CA SER A 391 40.57 32.99 -32.27
C SER A 391 41.87 33.82 -32.13
N LYS A 392 41.94 34.77 -31.18
CA LYS A 392 43.11 35.65 -31.01
C LYS A 392 44.11 35.24 -29.92
N ASP A 393 43.71 34.41 -28.94
CA ASP A 393 44.59 34.03 -27.83
C ASP A 393 44.79 32.51 -27.78
N HIS A 394 46.00 32.05 -28.12
CA HIS A 394 46.42 30.64 -28.15
C HIS A 394 46.56 29.99 -26.74
N LEU A 395 45.49 29.96 -25.95
CA LEU A 395 45.44 29.24 -24.67
C LEU A 395 44.14 28.40 -24.58
N GLN A 396 44.26 27.22 -23.97
CA GLN A 396 43.27 26.13 -23.91
C GLN A 396 41.80 26.58 -23.77
N TRP A 397 40.91 25.95 -24.56
CA TRP A 397 39.47 26.22 -24.56
C TRP A 397 38.88 25.89 -23.17
N PRO A 398 38.20 26.83 -22.48
CA PRO A 398 37.68 26.58 -21.14
C PRO A 398 36.45 25.66 -21.20
N LEU A 399 36.51 24.58 -20.42
CA LEU A 399 35.52 23.52 -20.36
C LEU A 399 34.23 23.97 -19.65
N LEU A 400 33.07 23.62 -20.21
CA LEU A 400 31.74 23.88 -19.66
C LEU A 400 31.35 22.78 -18.67
N PHE A 401 30.75 23.16 -17.54
CA PHE A 401 30.21 22.27 -16.50
C PHE A 401 31.16 21.18 -15.96
N PRO A 402 32.41 21.49 -15.59
CA PRO A 402 33.42 20.48 -15.25
C PRO A 402 33.09 19.64 -13.99
N ASN A 403 32.27 20.14 -13.07
CA ASN A 403 31.92 19.46 -11.81
C ASN A 403 30.48 18.90 -11.78
N LEU A 404 29.75 18.95 -12.89
CA LEU A 404 28.34 18.56 -12.92
C LEU A 404 28.20 17.06 -12.70
N SER A 405 27.48 16.70 -11.64
CA SER A 405 27.33 15.33 -11.15
C SER A 405 25.93 14.75 -11.36
N SER A 406 24.91 15.60 -11.40
CA SER A 406 23.52 15.20 -11.62
C SER A 406 22.77 16.19 -12.52
N ILE A 407 22.05 15.65 -13.50
CA ILE A 407 21.11 16.39 -14.34
C ILE A 407 19.73 15.74 -14.23
N ASN A 408 18.70 16.55 -13.96
CA ASN A 408 17.31 16.13 -13.89
C ASN A 408 16.44 17.05 -14.75
N ILE A 409 15.94 16.53 -15.87
CA ILE A 409 15.08 17.26 -16.80
C ILE A 409 13.71 16.59 -16.81
N GLY A 410 12.64 17.36 -16.60
CA GLY A 410 11.27 16.83 -16.53
C GLY A 410 10.28 17.73 -17.26
N SER A 411 9.34 17.17 -18.02
CA SER A 411 8.21 17.90 -18.60
C SER A 411 8.63 19.13 -19.42
N CYS A 412 9.71 19.02 -20.20
CA CYS A 412 10.21 20.06 -21.09
C CYS A 412 9.84 19.71 -22.53
N TYR A 413 8.54 19.83 -22.85
CA TYR A 413 7.93 19.24 -24.05
C TYR A 413 8.49 19.76 -25.38
N LYS A 414 9.09 20.95 -25.42
CA LYS A 414 9.70 21.50 -26.65
C LYS A 414 11.18 21.16 -26.84
N LEU A 415 11.82 20.54 -25.85
CA LEU A 415 13.26 20.29 -25.83
C LEU A 415 13.63 19.30 -26.96
N LYS A 416 14.44 19.74 -27.93
CA LYS A 416 14.82 18.93 -29.10
C LYS A 416 16.13 18.18 -28.89
N THR A 417 17.08 18.83 -28.22
CA THR A 417 18.38 18.27 -27.87
C THR A 417 18.75 18.73 -26.46
N MET A 418 19.44 17.87 -25.69
CA MET A 418 19.94 18.28 -24.38
C MET A 418 21.11 19.25 -24.51
N PHE A 419 22.06 18.94 -25.40
CA PHE A 419 23.23 19.75 -25.66
C PHE A 419 23.51 19.80 -27.18
N PRO A 420 23.89 20.97 -27.72
CA PRO A 420 24.33 21.13 -29.10
C PRO A 420 25.52 20.25 -29.48
N VAL A 421 25.42 19.51 -30.60
CA VAL A 421 26.53 18.69 -31.13
C VAL A 421 27.75 19.54 -31.46
N SER A 422 27.51 20.76 -31.98
CA SER A 422 28.52 21.77 -32.30
C SER A 422 29.42 22.13 -31.11
N MET A 423 28.95 21.93 -29.87
CA MET A 423 29.66 22.27 -28.63
C MET A 423 30.08 21.04 -27.82
N ALA A 424 29.97 19.82 -28.36
CA ALA A 424 30.32 18.59 -27.64
C ALA A 424 31.77 18.60 -27.11
N HIS A 425 32.71 19.20 -27.85
CA HIS A 425 34.12 19.34 -27.47
C HIS A 425 34.37 20.34 -26.32
N LEU A 426 33.41 21.23 -26.04
CA LEU A 426 33.47 22.20 -24.95
C LEU A 426 32.93 21.64 -23.62
N LEU A 427 32.10 20.60 -23.67
CA LEU A 427 31.40 20.05 -22.50
C LEU A 427 32.30 19.08 -21.73
N SER A 428 32.66 19.41 -20.48
CA SER A 428 33.35 18.48 -19.58
C SER A 428 32.37 17.83 -18.60
N LEU A 429 31.51 16.95 -19.14
CA LEU A 429 30.59 16.14 -18.33
C LEU A 429 31.28 14.93 -17.67
N SER A 430 32.58 15.05 -17.43
CA SER A 430 33.43 13.97 -16.93
C SER A 430 33.07 13.52 -15.52
N ASN A 431 32.40 14.36 -14.71
CA ASN A 431 31.95 14.02 -13.36
C ASN A 431 30.48 13.60 -13.27
N LEU A 432 29.75 13.55 -14.39
CA LEU A 432 28.32 13.25 -14.40
C LEU A 432 28.08 11.79 -13.99
N ARG A 433 27.32 11.55 -12.92
CA ARG A 433 27.01 10.23 -12.37
C ARG A 433 25.57 9.80 -12.61
N SER A 434 24.62 10.73 -12.53
CA SER A 434 23.19 10.44 -12.68
C SER A 434 22.56 11.38 -13.69
N LEU A 435 21.86 10.80 -14.67
CA LEU A 435 21.06 11.54 -15.63
C LEU A 435 19.63 11.02 -15.62
N ARG A 436 18.68 11.91 -15.33
CA ARG A 436 17.24 11.62 -15.37
C ARG A 436 16.54 12.54 -16.35
N VAL A 437 15.79 11.96 -17.28
CA VAL A 437 14.95 12.68 -18.24
C VAL A 437 13.53 12.12 -18.18
N ASP A 438 12.53 12.98 -18.01
CA ASP A 438 11.12 12.59 -17.88
C ASP A 438 10.23 13.51 -18.75
N ASN A 439 9.22 12.98 -19.43
CA ASN A 439 8.21 13.75 -20.18
C ASN A 439 8.81 14.80 -21.16
N CYS A 440 9.86 14.44 -21.91
CA CYS A 440 10.51 15.32 -22.88
C CYS A 440 10.24 14.85 -24.31
N ASP A 441 9.01 15.06 -24.78
CA ASP A 441 8.47 14.37 -25.96
C ASP A 441 9.16 14.65 -27.28
N ARG A 442 9.77 15.83 -27.47
CA ARG A 442 10.46 16.18 -28.74
C ARG A 442 11.92 15.72 -28.81
N LEU A 443 12.46 15.10 -27.75
CA LEU A 443 13.81 14.53 -27.78
C LEU A 443 13.79 13.28 -28.65
N ARG A 444 14.43 13.33 -29.83
CA ARG A 444 14.61 12.15 -30.70
C ARG A 444 15.83 11.31 -30.36
N HIS A 445 16.86 11.96 -29.83
CA HIS A 445 18.05 11.32 -29.30
C HIS A 445 18.63 12.10 -28.12
N MET A 446 19.35 11.43 -27.22
CA MET A 446 19.97 12.11 -26.07
C MET A 446 21.36 12.64 -26.37
N PHE A 447 22.20 11.84 -27.03
CA PHE A 447 23.61 12.14 -27.22
C PHE A 447 24.08 11.91 -28.66
N SER A 448 25.05 12.71 -29.09
CA SER A 448 25.98 12.36 -30.16
C SER A 448 27.10 11.45 -29.63
N PRO A 449 27.79 10.68 -30.49
CA PRO A 449 28.98 9.90 -30.11
C PRO A 449 30.03 10.72 -29.33
N SER A 450 30.36 11.92 -29.80
CA SER A 450 31.30 12.86 -29.17
C SER A 450 30.89 13.26 -27.76
N LEU A 451 29.61 13.55 -27.55
CA LEU A 451 29.09 13.90 -26.22
C LEU A 451 29.12 12.69 -25.28
N ALA A 452 28.76 11.51 -25.78
CA ALA A 452 28.79 10.28 -24.99
C ALA A 452 30.22 9.90 -24.54
N ARG A 453 31.27 10.23 -25.31
CA ARG A 453 32.68 10.04 -24.89
C ARG A 453 33.07 10.84 -23.64
N ASN A 454 32.38 11.95 -23.36
CA ASN A 454 32.66 12.77 -22.18
C ASN A 454 32.00 12.22 -20.90
N LEU A 455 31.10 11.23 -21.01
CA LEU A 455 30.29 10.69 -19.90
C LEU A 455 30.97 9.49 -19.21
N LEU A 456 32.26 9.61 -18.90
CA LEU A 456 33.08 8.50 -18.39
C LEU A 456 32.69 8.03 -16.98
N GLN A 457 32.02 8.87 -16.20
CA GLN A 457 31.61 8.57 -14.82
C GLN A 457 30.13 8.28 -14.65
N LEU A 458 29.35 8.22 -15.75
CA LEU A 458 27.91 8.02 -15.67
C LEU A 458 27.61 6.62 -15.11
N GLU A 459 26.83 6.57 -14.03
CA GLU A 459 26.46 5.35 -13.30
C GLU A 459 24.98 4.99 -13.48
N GLU A 460 24.11 5.99 -13.60
CA GLU A 460 22.65 5.85 -13.67
C GLU A 460 22.09 6.66 -14.84
N LEU A 461 21.33 6.00 -15.70
CA LEU A 461 20.55 6.61 -16.78
C LEU A 461 19.08 6.21 -16.64
N ILE A 462 18.21 7.19 -16.37
CA ILE A 462 16.77 6.98 -16.24
C ILE A 462 16.03 7.86 -17.23
N ILE A 463 15.20 7.24 -18.07
CA ILE A 463 14.39 7.93 -19.07
C ILE A 463 12.95 7.48 -18.95
N ARG A 464 12.02 8.41 -18.84
CA ARG A 464 10.59 8.12 -18.67
C ARG A 464 9.74 8.98 -19.61
N ASN A 465 8.71 8.40 -20.22
CA ASN A 465 7.67 9.12 -20.97
C ASN A 465 8.21 10.07 -22.06
N CYS A 466 9.30 9.75 -22.76
CA CYS A 466 9.78 10.57 -23.88
C CYS A 466 9.28 9.97 -25.20
N GLY A 467 8.15 10.49 -25.71
CA GLY A 467 7.40 9.89 -26.81
C GLY A 467 8.14 9.76 -28.15
N GLU A 468 8.84 10.79 -28.63
CA GLU A 468 9.58 10.75 -29.91
C GLU A 468 11.00 10.19 -29.78
N LEU A 469 11.43 9.73 -28.59
CA LEU A 469 12.80 9.25 -28.39
C LEU A 469 13.01 7.92 -29.12
N GLU A 470 13.82 7.95 -30.18
CA GLU A 470 14.13 6.77 -31.00
C GLU A 470 15.41 6.08 -30.53
N TYR A 471 16.44 6.86 -30.18
CA TYR A 471 17.77 6.36 -29.82
C TYR A 471 18.35 7.07 -28.59
N ILE A 472 19.12 6.38 -27.75
CA ILE A 472 19.88 7.08 -26.70
C ILE A 472 21.08 7.81 -27.32
N VAL A 473 21.82 7.15 -28.21
CA VAL A 473 22.96 7.72 -28.95
C VAL A 473 22.69 7.71 -30.46
N SER A 474 22.72 8.86 -31.12
CA SER A 474 22.52 8.99 -32.57
C SER A 474 23.82 9.36 -33.29
N ILE A 475 24.30 8.49 -34.16
CA ILE A 475 25.52 8.69 -34.98
C ILE A 475 25.25 9.71 -36.09
N LYS A 476 24.04 9.70 -36.65
CA LYS A 476 23.61 10.65 -37.70
C LYS A 476 23.68 12.11 -37.26
N ALA A 477 23.70 12.37 -35.95
CA ALA A 477 23.84 13.70 -35.40
C ALA A 477 25.18 14.38 -35.75
N GLU A 478 26.22 13.62 -36.14
CA GLU A 478 27.57 14.13 -36.46
C GLU A 478 27.87 14.24 -37.97
N GLU A 479 27.04 13.67 -38.84
CA GLU A 479 27.27 13.62 -40.30
C GLU A 479 27.36 15.03 -40.94
N ASN A 480 26.79 16.05 -40.29
CA ASN A 480 26.82 17.45 -40.74
C ASN A 480 28.04 18.25 -40.23
N VAL A 481 28.91 17.66 -39.38
CA VAL A 481 29.96 18.39 -38.65
C VAL A 481 31.35 17.78 -38.93
N GLY A 482 31.71 17.57 -40.20
CA GLY A 482 33.09 17.47 -40.73
C GLY A 482 34.19 16.65 -40.01
N GLY A 483 33.86 15.85 -39.00
CA GLY A 483 34.81 15.28 -38.05
C GLY A 483 34.81 13.77 -38.10
N GLY A 484 35.83 13.19 -38.73
CA GLY A 484 36.10 11.75 -38.72
C GLY A 484 36.62 11.23 -37.37
N GLY A 485 35.83 11.41 -36.30
CA GLY A 485 36.17 10.94 -34.95
C GLY A 485 35.72 9.50 -34.73
N GLY A 486 36.66 8.54 -34.80
CA GLY A 486 36.43 7.09 -34.81
C GLY A 486 35.40 6.53 -33.83
N ASN A 487 34.62 5.55 -34.29
CA ASN A 487 33.36 5.01 -33.74
C ASN A 487 33.34 4.45 -32.30
N ASP A 488 34.40 4.67 -31.50
CA ASP A 488 34.52 4.15 -30.14
C ASP A 488 33.80 5.08 -29.14
N VAL A 489 32.57 4.74 -28.76
CA VAL A 489 31.82 5.35 -27.65
C VAL A 489 31.87 4.41 -26.45
N MET A 490 32.27 4.88 -25.26
CA MET A 490 32.33 4.04 -24.06
C MET A 490 31.64 4.75 -22.90
N LEU A 491 30.67 4.08 -22.26
CA LEU A 491 30.05 4.47 -20.99
C LEU A 491 30.52 3.49 -19.90
N PRO A 492 31.80 3.56 -19.49
CA PRO A 492 32.45 2.47 -18.79
C PRO A 492 31.91 2.24 -17.37
N LYS A 493 31.31 3.25 -16.72
CA LYS A 493 30.80 3.15 -15.35
C LYS A 493 29.29 2.95 -15.24
N LEU A 494 28.57 2.84 -16.37
CA LEU A 494 27.11 2.76 -16.34
C LEU A 494 26.66 1.43 -15.71
N ARG A 495 25.89 1.50 -14.63
CA ARG A 495 25.43 0.36 -13.82
C ARG A 495 23.93 0.14 -13.93
N ILE A 496 23.15 1.20 -14.07
CA ILE A 496 21.69 1.15 -14.08
C ILE A 496 21.17 1.89 -15.32
N ILE A 497 20.32 1.20 -16.09
CA ILE A 497 19.51 1.79 -17.15
C ILE A 497 18.04 1.47 -16.83
N GLU A 498 17.23 2.52 -16.68
CA GLU A 498 15.77 2.40 -16.61
C GLU A 498 15.13 3.16 -17.77
N LEU A 499 14.32 2.47 -18.58
CA LEU A 499 13.58 3.04 -19.70
C LEU A 499 12.09 2.76 -19.48
N PHE A 500 11.26 3.80 -19.40
CA PHE A 500 9.84 3.66 -19.09
C PHE A 500 8.98 4.45 -20.08
N GLU A 501 7.98 3.81 -20.68
CA GLU A 501 6.97 4.44 -21.55
C GLU A 501 7.58 5.23 -22.72
N LEU A 502 8.59 4.65 -23.39
CA LEU A 502 9.26 5.26 -24.54
C LEU A 502 8.70 4.70 -25.85
N LYS A 503 7.59 5.28 -26.32
CA LYS A 503 6.75 4.72 -27.41
C LYS A 503 7.52 4.47 -28.71
N ASN A 504 8.34 5.43 -29.15
CA ASN A 504 9.13 5.33 -30.38
C ASN A 504 10.54 4.79 -30.16
N PHE A 505 10.88 4.31 -28.95
CA PHE A 505 12.24 3.86 -28.67
C PHE A 505 12.56 2.59 -29.45
N ILE A 506 13.58 2.68 -30.31
CA ILE A 506 14.01 1.61 -31.21
C ILE A 506 15.18 0.86 -30.58
N ASN A 507 16.26 1.56 -30.23
CA ASN A 507 17.47 0.94 -29.69
C ASN A 507 18.38 1.95 -28.97
N PHE A 508 19.39 1.48 -28.25
CA PHE A 508 20.35 2.35 -27.59
C PHE A 508 21.19 3.17 -28.61
N TYR A 509 21.45 2.67 -29.82
CA TYR A 509 22.23 3.35 -30.88
C TYR A 509 21.51 3.35 -32.24
N SER A 510 21.72 4.39 -33.05
CA SER A 510 21.21 4.47 -34.43
C SER A 510 21.98 3.57 -35.41
N GLU A 511 21.26 2.86 -36.29
CA GLU A 511 21.82 1.91 -37.27
C GLU A 511 22.62 2.61 -38.39
N ASN A 512 23.95 2.57 -38.31
CA ASN A 512 24.84 2.77 -39.47
C ASN A 512 26.19 2.02 -39.37
N SER A 513 26.42 1.19 -38.34
CA SER A 513 27.69 0.46 -38.13
C SER A 513 27.62 -1.06 -38.27
N PHE A 514 26.43 -1.67 -38.30
CA PHE A 514 26.32 -3.14 -38.16
C PHE A 514 26.23 -3.89 -39.49
N ILE A 515 25.73 -3.25 -40.55
CA ILE A 515 25.42 -3.92 -41.83
C ILE A 515 26.66 -4.06 -42.75
N ASN A 516 27.67 -3.19 -42.62
CA ASN A 516 28.83 -3.19 -43.54
C ASN A 516 29.93 -4.23 -43.25
N MET A 517 29.77 -5.11 -42.26
CA MET A 517 30.75 -6.17 -41.96
C MET A 517 30.41 -7.53 -42.60
N GLN A 518 29.22 -7.70 -43.17
CA GLN A 518 28.83 -8.97 -43.81
C GLN A 518 29.16 -9.04 -45.31
N THR A 519 29.60 -7.95 -45.94
CA THR A 519 29.76 -7.88 -47.42
C THR A 519 31.18 -7.95 -47.96
N THR A 520 32.23 -7.90 -47.14
CA THR A 520 33.61 -8.14 -47.65
C THR A 520 34.04 -9.57 -47.40
N LYS A 521 33.71 -10.45 -48.35
CA LYS A 521 34.46 -11.70 -48.57
C LYS A 521 35.93 -11.35 -48.81
N LYS A 522 36.76 -11.42 -47.77
CA LYS A 522 38.16 -11.86 -47.82
C LYS A 522 38.70 -12.01 -46.40
N GLN A 523 39.10 -13.23 -46.10
CA GLN A 523 40.05 -13.55 -45.03
C GLN A 523 41.32 -12.71 -45.21
N GLN A 524 42.01 -12.45 -44.09
CA GLN A 524 43.34 -11.83 -43.95
C GLN A 524 43.33 -10.29 -43.85
N ASP A 525 43.03 -9.78 -42.66
CA ASP A 525 43.91 -8.87 -41.92
C ASP A 525 43.31 -8.58 -40.53
N ALA A 526 43.69 -9.41 -39.56
CA ALA A 526 43.27 -9.32 -38.17
C ALA A 526 44.17 -8.35 -37.38
N THR A 527 44.15 -7.05 -37.67
CA THR A 527 44.83 -6.03 -36.83
C THR A 527 44.08 -4.70 -36.66
N SER A 528 42.88 -4.53 -37.22
CA SER A 528 42.06 -3.35 -36.97
C SER A 528 40.79 -3.72 -36.19
N THR A 529 40.96 -4.14 -34.94
CA THR A 529 39.86 -4.28 -33.97
C THR A 529 39.32 -2.89 -33.65
N ALA A 530 38.25 -2.46 -34.32
CA ALA A 530 37.40 -1.39 -33.80
C ALA A 530 36.92 -1.80 -32.40
N ASN A 531 37.21 -0.99 -31.38
CA ASN A 531 36.89 -1.29 -29.99
C ASN A 531 35.45 -0.85 -29.72
N PHE A 532 34.52 -1.73 -30.09
CA PHE A 532 33.09 -1.52 -29.99
C PHE A 532 32.61 -1.21 -28.56
N VAL A 533 31.55 -0.40 -28.50
CA VAL A 533 30.92 0.18 -27.31
C VAL A 533 30.64 -0.85 -26.21
N GLY A 534 31.21 -0.64 -25.02
CA GLY A 534 31.12 -1.56 -23.90
C GLY A 534 30.32 -1.01 -22.72
N LEU A 535 29.08 -1.48 -22.51
CA LEU A 535 28.33 -1.32 -21.24
C LEU A 535 28.89 -2.25 -20.14
N LYS A 536 30.22 -2.28 -19.98
CA LYS A 536 31.01 -3.30 -19.25
C LYS A 536 30.61 -3.50 -17.78
N ASN A 537 30.05 -2.46 -17.16
CA ASN A 537 29.67 -2.43 -15.76
C ASN A 537 28.15 -2.44 -15.53
N LEU A 538 27.34 -2.66 -16.58
CA LEU A 538 25.89 -2.67 -16.43
C LEU A 538 25.47 -3.83 -15.52
N GLU A 539 24.73 -3.51 -14.47
CA GLU A 539 24.23 -4.45 -13.45
C GLU A 539 22.71 -4.66 -13.60
N THR A 540 21.97 -3.60 -13.86
CA THR A 540 20.50 -3.62 -13.96
C THR A 540 20.01 -2.95 -15.23
N LEU A 541 19.12 -3.65 -15.93
CA LEU A 541 18.36 -3.14 -17.06
C LEU A 541 16.87 -3.37 -16.80
N ASP A 542 16.10 -2.28 -16.72
CA ASP A 542 14.65 -2.31 -16.50
C ASP A 542 13.98 -1.49 -17.61
N ILE A 543 13.19 -2.14 -18.46
CA ILE A 543 12.58 -1.54 -19.64
C ILE A 543 11.09 -1.83 -19.61
N ARG A 544 10.25 -0.79 -19.65
CA ARG A 544 8.80 -0.97 -19.62
C ARG A 544 8.11 -0.05 -20.63
N GLY A 545 7.10 -0.56 -21.35
CA GLY A 545 6.29 0.27 -22.25
C GLY A 545 7.06 0.84 -23.46
N CYS A 546 8.13 0.17 -23.90
CA CYS A 546 8.92 0.57 -25.07
C CYS A 546 8.46 -0.21 -26.30
N HIS A 547 7.37 0.24 -26.92
CA HIS A 547 6.65 -0.57 -27.91
C HIS A 547 7.34 -0.69 -29.26
N SER A 548 8.17 0.25 -29.69
CA SER A 548 8.82 0.23 -31.03
C SER A 548 10.15 -0.54 -31.07
N MET A 549 10.58 -1.13 -29.95
CA MET A 549 11.83 -1.86 -29.85
C MET A 549 11.67 -3.28 -30.40
N SER A 550 12.41 -3.62 -31.47
CA SER A 550 12.41 -4.96 -32.06
C SER A 550 13.42 -5.92 -31.44
N SER A 551 14.54 -5.39 -30.92
CA SER A 551 15.58 -6.16 -30.23
C SER A 551 16.28 -5.33 -29.16
N LEU A 552 16.61 -5.98 -28.04
CA LEU A 552 17.22 -5.29 -26.91
C LEU A 552 18.75 -5.16 -27.04
N PHE A 553 19.42 -6.22 -27.51
CA PHE A 553 20.87 -6.25 -27.70
C PHE A 553 21.27 -6.82 -29.07
N PRO A 554 21.84 -6.00 -29.97
CA PRO A 554 22.48 -6.48 -31.19
C PRO A 554 23.73 -7.32 -30.90
N SER A 555 24.05 -8.27 -31.79
CA SER A 555 25.06 -9.31 -31.53
C SER A 555 26.48 -8.82 -31.24
N CYS A 556 26.89 -7.68 -31.80
CA CYS A 556 28.18 -7.06 -31.53
C CYS A 556 28.32 -6.47 -30.12
N MET A 557 27.22 -6.09 -29.43
CA MET A 557 27.28 -5.56 -28.07
C MET A 557 27.52 -6.66 -27.03
N LEU A 558 27.03 -7.87 -27.28
CA LEU A 558 27.01 -8.96 -26.30
C LEU A 558 28.43 -9.47 -25.96
N ILE A 559 29.38 -9.44 -26.90
CA ILE A 559 30.74 -9.97 -26.72
C ILE A 559 31.53 -9.21 -25.63
N GLN A 560 31.37 -7.89 -25.54
CA GLN A 560 32.22 -7.05 -24.70
C GLN A 560 31.50 -6.35 -23.54
N SER A 561 30.16 -6.32 -23.51
CA SER A 561 29.42 -5.39 -22.64
C SER A 561 28.82 -6.01 -21.37
N LEU A 562 28.17 -7.17 -21.42
CA LEU A 562 27.27 -7.60 -20.33
C LEU A 562 27.93 -8.56 -19.33
N ARG A 563 29.14 -8.24 -18.84
CA ARG A 563 29.88 -9.11 -17.92
C ARG A 563 29.40 -9.05 -16.47
N LYS A 564 28.79 -7.93 -16.06
CA LYS A 564 28.31 -7.69 -14.70
C LYS A 564 26.78 -7.65 -14.59
N LEU A 565 26.07 -8.00 -15.66
CA LEU A 565 24.63 -7.89 -15.72
C LEU A 565 23.99 -8.89 -14.77
N LYS A 566 23.24 -8.40 -13.78
CA LYS A 566 22.57 -9.21 -12.74
C LYS A 566 21.07 -9.29 -12.95
N LYS A 567 20.43 -8.22 -13.41
CA LYS A 567 18.98 -8.16 -13.58
C LYS A 567 18.62 -7.63 -14.96
N VAL A 568 17.76 -8.37 -15.65
CA VAL A 568 17.03 -7.91 -16.83
C VAL A 568 15.54 -8.04 -16.55
N ALA A 569 14.83 -6.92 -16.63
CA ALA A 569 13.38 -6.86 -16.56
C ALA A 569 12.85 -6.12 -17.79
N VAL A 570 11.97 -6.77 -18.54
CA VAL A 570 11.29 -6.19 -19.71
C VAL A 570 9.80 -6.40 -19.55
N ASP A 571 9.02 -5.32 -19.65
CA ASP A 571 7.58 -5.31 -19.39
C ASP A 571 6.86 -4.51 -20.51
N TRP A 572 5.73 -4.98 -21.05
CA TRP A 572 4.92 -4.20 -22.00
C TRP A 572 5.68 -3.69 -23.26
N CYS A 573 6.58 -4.49 -23.83
CA CYS A 573 7.28 -4.17 -25.08
C CYS A 573 6.72 -5.01 -26.24
N GLY A 574 5.69 -4.48 -26.92
CA GLY A 574 4.87 -5.21 -27.88
C GLY A 574 5.60 -5.72 -29.13
N GLU A 575 6.46 -4.91 -29.75
CA GLU A 575 7.19 -5.27 -30.98
C GLU A 575 8.49 -6.05 -30.72
N LEU A 576 8.83 -6.33 -29.46
CA LEU A 576 10.08 -7.01 -29.12
C LEU A 576 10.01 -8.48 -29.55
N GLU A 577 10.74 -8.82 -30.62
CA GLU A 577 10.78 -10.19 -31.14
C GLU A 577 11.85 -11.04 -30.44
N ASP A 578 13.00 -10.44 -30.14
CA ASP A 578 14.19 -11.12 -29.61
C ASP A 578 14.83 -10.34 -28.45
N VAL A 579 15.03 -10.99 -27.28
CA VAL A 579 15.73 -10.34 -26.14
C VAL A 579 17.24 -10.29 -26.37
N PHE A 580 17.88 -11.43 -26.68
CA PHE A 580 19.32 -11.53 -26.90
C PHE A 580 19.63 -12.10 -28.29
N GLN A 581 20.26 -11.31 -29.17
CA GLN A 581 20.71 -11.75 -30.49
C GLN A 581 22.17 -12.20 -30.47
N LEU A 582 22.41 -13.50 -30.51
CA LEU A 582 23.73 -14.16 -30.42
C LEU A 582 24.35 -14.50 -31.79
N GLU A 583 23.71 -14.13 -32.89
CA GLU A 583 24.17 -14.44 -34.26
C GLU A 583 25.39 -13.57 -34.65
N GLY A 584 26.47 -14.18 -35.13
CA GLY A 584 27.68 -13.46 -35.55
C GLY A 584 28.73 -13.25 -34.45
N LEU A 585 28.55 -13.85 -33.27
CA LEU A 585 29.60 -14.03 -32.27
C LEU A 585 30.68 -14.96 -32.87
N CYS A 586 31.69 -14.40 -33.56
CA CYS A 586 32.76 -15.19 -34.17
C CYS A 586 33.54 -15.95 -33.09
N TYR A 587 34.10 -17.12 -33.46
CA TYR A 587 34.94 -18.06 -32.69
C TYR A 587 36.16 -17.43 -31.99
N ALA A 588 35.95 -16.45 -31.11
CA ALA A 588 36.97 -15.90 -30.25
C ALA A 588 37.34 -17.01 -29.26
N LYS A 589 38.46 -17.68 -29.52
CA LYS A 589 39.05 -18.74 -28.69
C LYS A 589 39.35 -18.31 -27.23
N GLU A 590 38.94 -17.12 -26.79
CA GLU A 590 39.38 -16.46 -25.55
C GLU A 590 38.28 -15.89 -24.63
N ASN A 591 36.97 -16.06 -24.88
CA ASN A 591 35.94 -15.55 -23.93
C ASN A 591 35.16 -16.69 -23.25
N PRO A 592 35.38 -16.94 -21.93
CA PRO A 592 34.56 -17.86 -21.17
C PRO A 592 33.20 -17.22 -20.82
N PHE A 593 32.11 -17.88 -21.23
CA PHE A 593 30.76 -17.82 -20.63
C PHE A 593 30.09 -16.43 -20.49
N LEU A 594 29.42 -15.97 -21.56
CA LEU A 594 28.57 -14.77 -21.58
C LEU A 594 27.37 -14.90 -20.61
N LEU A 595 26.95 -13.78 -19.99
CA LEU A 595 25.80 -13.67 -19.07
C LEU A 595 25.87 -14.52 -17.78
N SER A 596 27.06 -14.98 -17.42
CA SER A 596 27.30 -15.84 -16.24
C SER A 596 27.01 -15.19 -14.89
N THR A 597 26.83 -13.87 -14.85
CA THR A 597 26.47 -13.07 -13.67
C THR A 597 24.97 -12.77 -13.56
N LEU A 598 24.16 -13.13 -14.56
CA LEU A 598 22.72 -12.86 -14.55
C LEU A 598 22.03 -13.66 -13.46
N GLU A 599 21.35 -12.98 -12.54
CA GLU A 599 20.68 -13.54 -11.36
C GLU A 599 19.14 -13.58 -11.54
N ILE A 600 18.58 -12.58 -12.22
CA ILE A 600 17.14 -12.38 -12.38
C ILE A 600 16.81 -12.05 -13.85
N LEU A 601 15.88 -12.82 -14.43
CA LEU A 601 15.26 -12.54 -15.72
C LEU A 601 13.74 -12.45 -15.55
N LYS A 602 13.16 -11.28 -15.86
CA LYS A 602 11.72 -11.05 -15.86
C LYS A 602 11.25 -10.54 -17.22
N LEU A 603 10.31 -11.22 -17.84
CA LEU A 603 9.79 -10.91 -19.16
C LEU A 603 8.26 -10.97 -19.13
N ASN A 604 7.62 -9.82 -19.22
CA ASN A 604 6.19 -9.68 -18.96
C ASN A 604 5.49 -8.90 -20.08
N ASP A 605 4.29 -9.34 -20.48
CA ASP A 605 3.44 -8.69 -21.48
C ASP A 605 4.22 -8.39 -22.79
N LEU A 606 4.90 -9.42 -23.35
CA LEU A 606 5.71 -9.35 -24.57
C LEU A 606 5.06 -10.17 -25.70
N GLU A 607 4.10 -9.57 -26.39
CA GLU A 607 3.22 -10.27 -27.35
C GLU A 607 3.99 -10.84 -28.56
N ASN A 608 4.91 -10.09 -29.18
CA ASN A 608 5.66 -10.55 -30.34
C ASN A 608 6.93 -11.34 -30.01
N LEU A 609 7.21 -11.61 -28.73
CA LEU A 609 8.44 -12.30 -28.34
C LEU A 609 8.49 -13.72 -28.90
N ARG A 610 9.39 -13.96 -29.85
CA ARG A 610 9.60 -15.26 -30.51
C ARG A 610 10.72 -16.05 -29.86
N SER A 611 11.77 -15.36 -29.40
CA SER A 611 12.93 -16.00 -28.79
C SER A 611 13.56 -15.15 -27.69
N ILE A 612 13.93 -15.77 -26.57
CA ILE A 612 14.78 -15.09 -25.57
C ILE A 612 16.24 -15.10 -26.05
N TRP A 613 16.67 -16.21 -26.66
CA TRP A 613 18.04 -16.47 -27.08
C TRP A 613 18.06 -16.80 -28.58
N LYS A 614 18.38 -15.82 -29.44
CA LYS A 614 18.45 -16.03 -30.88
C LYS A 614 19.87 -16.35 -31.32
N GLY A 615 20.10 -17.53 -31.92
CA GLY A 615 21.41 -17.95 -32.42
C GLY A 615 22.16 -18.91 -31.48
N PRO A 616 23.45 -19.19 -31.73
CA PRO A 616 24.18 -20.27 -31.06
C PRO A 616 24.37 -20.01 -29.55
N THR A 617 23.77 -20.87 -28.73
CA THR A 617 23.72 -20.74 -27.27
C THR A 617 24.92 -21.36 -26.53
N GLN A 618 25.83 -22.05 -27.23
CA GLN A 618 26.96 -22.77 -26.63
C GLN A 618 27.96 -21.87 -25.88
N GLN A 619 27.97 -20.57 -26.18
CA GLN A 619 28.87 -19.59 -25.55
C GLN A 619 28.24 -18.86 -24.36
N VAL A 620 26.95 -19.08 -24.09
CA VAL A 620 26.20 -18.45 -22.99
C VAL A 620 26.17 -19.39 -21.79
N SER A 621 26.36 -18.85 -20.60
CA SER A 621 26.21 -19.57 -19.33
C SER A 621 25.33 -18.76 -18.40
N LEU A 622 24.34 -19.39 -17.78
CA LEU A 622 23.40 -18.79 -16.84
C LEU A 622 23.63 -19.33 -15.41
N GLN A 623 24.90 -19.58 -15.05
CA GLN A 623 25.29 -20.21 -13.78
C GLN A 623 24.87 -19.47 -12.50
N SER A 624 24.57 -18.16 -12.60
CA SER A 624 24.13 -17.35 -11.47
C SER A 624 22.62 -17.15 -11.43
N LEU A 625 21.87 -17.62 -12.44
CA LEU A 625 20.44 -17.33 -12.56
C LEU A 625 19.66 -18.05 -11.46
N THR A 626 18.88 -17.30 -10.70
CA THR A 626 18.10 -17.79 -9.55
C THR A 626 16.59 -17.70 -9.77
N LEU A 627 16.13 -16.69 -10.52
CA LEU A 627 14.73 -16.43 -10.81
C LEU A 627 14.52 -16.19 -12.31
N VAL A 628 13.56 -16.92 -12.86
CA VAL A 628 12.99 -16.68 -14.19
C VAL A 628 11.49 -16.53 -14.05
N GLU A 629 10.98 -15.37 -14.45
CA GLU A 629 9.57 -15.01 -14.42
C GLU A 629 9.13 -14.60 -15.83
N LEU A 630 8.18 -15.34 -16.40
CA LEU A 630 7.56 -15.01 -17.67
C LEU A 630 6.07 -14.82 -17.47
N LYS A 631 5.52 -13.73 -18.02
CA LYS A 631 4.08 -13.49 -18.04
C LYS A 631 3.62 -13.03 -19.42
N ARG A 632 2.59 -13.65 -20.01
CA ARG A 632 1.99 -13.21 -21.28
C ARG A 632 3.00 -13.03 -22.43
N CYS A 633 3.92 -13.98 -22.58
CA CYS A 633 4.84 -14.05 -23.72
C CYS A 633 4.28 -15.01 -24.78
N ASN A 634 3.25 -14.56 -25.49
CA ASN A 634 2.33 -15.45 -26.21
C ASN A 634 2.87 -16.05 -27.51
N ASN A 635 4.02 -15.61 -28.04
CA ASN A 635 4.65 -16.19 -29.22
C ASN A 635 5.89 -17.06 -28.91
N LEU A 636 6.28 -17.16 -27.63
CA LEU A 636 7.46 -17.89 -27.22
C LEU A 636 7.17 -19.40 -27.17
N ARG A 637 7.89 -20.20 -27.96
CA ARG A 637 7.70 -21.66 -28.01
C ARG A 637 8.50 -22.46 -26.98
N TYR A 638 9.67 -21.97 -26.58
CA TYR A 638 10.51 -22.57 -25.54
C TYR A 638 11.32 -21.54 -24.75
N LEU A 639 11.73 -21.85 -23.52
CA LEU A 639 12.52 -20.94 -22.67
C LEU A 639 14.04 -21.14 -22.82
N PHE A 640 14.50 -22.39 -22.84
CA PHE A 640 15.92 -22.73 -22.85
C PHE A 640 16.25 -23.75 -23.93
N THR A 641 17.45 -23.63 -24.50
CA THR A 641 18.08 -24.72 -25.26
C THR A 641 18.77 -25.68 -24.29
N LEU A 642 19.17 -26.87 -24.77
CA LEU A 642 19.86 -27.87 -23.94
C LEU A 642 21.15 -27.34 -23.29
N SER A 643 21.94 -26.54 -24.02
CA SER A 643 23.17 -25.94 -23.51
C SER A 643 22.91 -24.95 -22.38
N LEU A 644 21.90 -24.08 -22.53
CA LEU A 644 21.49 -23.12 -21.49
C LEU A 644 20.96 -23.84 -20.26
N ALA A 645 20.11 -24.85 -20.44
CA ALA A 645 19.56 -25.63 -19.35
C ALA A 645 20.66 -26.29 -18.49
N ARG A 646 21.74 -26.79 -19.12
CA ARG A 646 22.90 -27.36 -18.41
C ARG A 646 23.67 -26.34 -17.57
N SER A 647 23.63 -25.06 -17.97
CA SER A 647 24.32 -23.99 -17.25
C SER A 647 23.56 -23.49 -16.01
N LEU A 648 22.26 -23.81 -15.85
CA LEU A 648 21.37 -23.32 -14.78
C LEU A 648 21.59 -24.03 -13.44
N LEU A 649 22.80 -23.92 -12.87
CA LEU A 649 23.19 -24.60 -11.64
C LEU A 649 22.59 -24.00 -10.36
N LYS A 650 22.05 -22.78 -10.42
CA LYS A 650 21.51 -22.04 -9.27
C LYS A 650 20.03 -21.66 -9.40
N LEU A 651 19.33 -22.09 -10.45
CA LEU A 651 17.93 -21.70 -10.63
C LEU A 651 17.08 -22.25 -9.48
N GLU A 652 16.44 -21.36 -8.72
CA GLU A 652 15.60 -21.71 -7.57
C GLU A 652 14.11 -21.59 -7.89
N GLN A 653 13.73 -20.62 -8.73
CA GLN A 653 12.34 -20.32 -9.05
C GLN A 653 12.15 -20.16 -10.56
N LEU A 654 11.20 -20.92 -11.11
CA LEU A 654 10.71 -20.79 -12.47
C LEU A 654 9.20 -20.55 -12.43
N LYS A 655 8.78 -19.36 -12.90
CA LYS A 655 7.39 -18.94 -12.92
C LYS A 655 7.00 -18.57 -14.34
N VAL A 656 5.95 -19.20 -14.85
CA VAL A 656 5.43 -18.97 -16.21
C VAL A 656 3.92 -18.82 -16.11
N TRP A 657 3.41 -17.65 -16.50
CA TRP A 657 2.01 -17.28 -16.34
C TRP A 657 1.42 -16.78 -17.66
N GLU A 658 0.29 -17.34 -18.08
CA GLU A 658 -0.46 -16.90 -19.26
C GLU A 658 0.40 -16.85 -20.55
N CYS A 659 1.39 -17.74 -20.72
CA CYS A 659 2.20 -17.84 -21.95
C CYS A 659 1.60 -18.90 -22.89
N GLU A 660 0.71 -18.48 -23.78
CA GLU A 660 -0.18 -19.42 -24.48
C GLU A 660 0.53 -20.33 -25.50
N SER A 661 1.48 -19.84 -26.30
CA SER A 661 2.18 -20.66 -27.32
C SER A 661 3.37 -21.46 -26.78
N LEU A 662 3.61 -21.44 -25.46
CA LEU A 662 4.76 -22.13 -24.91
C LEU A 662 4.55 -23.64 -24.99
N GLU A 663 5.32 -24.32 -25.83
CA GLU A 663 5.23 -25.77 -26.05
C GLU A 663 6.13 -26.56 -25.10
N TYR A 664 7.34 -26.04 -24.80
CA TYR A 664 8.33 -26.73 -23.96
C TYR A 664 9.08 -25.77 -23.03
N ILE A 665 9.54 -26.23 -21.87
CA ILE A 665 10.48 -25.42 -21.05
C ILE A 665 11.89 -25.49 -21.65
N VAL A 666 12.33 -26.69 -22.08
CA VAL A 666 13.65 -26.92 -22.67
C VAL A 666 13.54 -27.59 -24.05
N ASP A 667 14.12 -26.97 -25.08
CA ASP A 667 14.27 -27.57 -26.41
C ASP A 667 15.60 -28.32 -26.53
N ILE A 668 15.54 -29.60 -26.91
CA ILE A 668 16.66 -30.54 -27.02
C ILE A 668 17.15 -30.69 -28.48
N LYS A 669 16.41 -30.18 -29.48
CA LYS A 669 16.67 -30.42 -30.91
C LYS A 669 18.04 -29.93 -31.42
N GLU A 670 18.68 -28.96 -30.74
CA GLU A 670 19.98 -28.41 -31.15
C GLU A 670 21.21 -29.31 -30.84
N ALA A 671 21.02 -30.54 -30.33
CA ALA A 671 22.12 -31.37 -29.86
C ALA A 671 22.88 -32.17 -30.95
N GLU A 672 22.36 -32.28 -32.18
CA GLU A 672 22.92 -33.25 -33.14
C GLU A 672 23.93 -32.69 -34.16
N GLU A 673 24.09 -31.37 -34.32
CA GLU A 673 24.86 -30.90 -35.48
C GLU A 673 26.36 -30.65 -35.26
N ASN A 674 26.92 -30.43 -34.06
CA ASN A 674 28.38 -30.15 -33.93
C ASN A 674 29.01 -30.35 -32.54
N VAL A 675 28.85 -31.51 -31.88
CA VAL A 675 29.75 -31.90 -30.77
C VAL A 675 30.05 -33.40 -30.79
N GLY A 676 31.29 -33.75 -31.12
CA GLY A 676 31.83 -35.07 -30.85
C GLY A 676 31.97 -35.31 -29.34
N GLY A 677 31.50 -36.48 -28.89
CA GLY A 677 32.00 -37.19 -27.71
C GLY A 677 31.99 -36.41 -26.38
N GLY A 678 30.83 -36.35 -25.72
CA GLY A 678 30.71 -35.83 -24.36
C GLY A 678 29.46 -36.37 -23.67
N GLY A 679 29.41 -37.67 -23.40
CA GLY A 679 28.40 -38.30 -22.56
C GLY A 679 28.57 -37.85 -21.11
N GLY A 680 27.92 -36.76 -20.71
CA GLY A 680 27.83 -36.30 -19.33
C GLY A 680 26.40 -36.39 -18.83
N ASN A 681 26.17 -37.20 -17.80
CA ASN A 681 24.92 -37.34 -17.04
C ASN A 681 24.63 -36.10 -16.17
N ASP A 682 24.72 -34.89 -16.70
CA ASP A 682 24.58 -33.68 -15.89
C ASP A 682 23.11 -33.41 -15.51
N VAL A 683 22.89 -33.27 -14.19
CA VAL A 683 21.61 -32.94 -13.58
C VAL A 683 21.23 -31.50 -13.96
N MET A 684 20.14 -31.36 -14.71
CA MET A 684 19.55 -30.05 -15.04
C MET A 684 18.77 -29.51 -13.83
N PHE A 685 18.79 -28.19 -13.60
CA PHE A 685 18.01 -27.54 -12.52
C PHE A 685 18.24 -28.09 -11.09
N PRO A 686 19.49 -28.33 -10.65
CA PRO A 686 19.77 -29.03 -9.39
C PRO A 686 19.31 -28.27 -8.14
N LYS A 687 18.91 -27.00 -8.24
CA LYS A 687 18.43 -26.18 -7.11
C LYS A 687 16.99 -25.69 -7.26
N LEU A 688 16.24 -26.19 -8.23
CA LEU A 688 14.88 -25.69 -8.47
C LEU A 688 13.96 -26.11 -7.32
N ARG A 689 13.39 -25.12 -6.63
CA ARG A 689 12.52 -25.29 -5.46
C ARG A 689 11.07 -24.97 -5.79
N ILE A 690 10.83 -23.99 -6.65
CA ILE A 690 9.49 -23.54 -7.02
C ILE A 690 9.31 -23.62 -8.54
N LEU A 691 8.29 -24.35 -8.96
CA LEU A 691 7.80 -24.38 -10.34
C LEU A 691 6.34 -23.97 -10.34
N ASP A 692 6.04 -22.83 -10.94
CA ASP A 692 4.70 -22.27 -11.01
C ASP A 692 4.31 -22.05 -12.47
N LEU A 693 3.33 -22.82 -12.93
CA LEU A 693 2.81 -22.82 -14.30
C LEU A 693 1.33 -22.45 -14.26
N TYR A 694 0.98 -21.23 -14.63
CA TYR A 694 -0.40 -20.73 -14.59
C TYR A 694 -0.89 -20.42 -16.00
N ARG A 695 -2.01 -21.01 -16.43
CA ARG A 695 -2.63 -20.82 -17.76
C ARG A 695 -1.66 -20.94 -18.93
N VAL A 696 -0.88 -22.01 -18.97
CA VAL A 696 0.08 -22.32 -20.06
C VAL A 696 -0.53 -23.40 -20.98
N GLU A 697 -1.50 -23.02 -21.81
CA GLU A 697 -2.43 -23.97 -22.47
C GLU A 697 -1.72 -24.96 -23.43
N ASN A 698 -0.73 -24.50 -24.22
CA ASN A 698 -0.06 -25.33 -25.23
C ASN A 698 1.20 -26.07 -24.74
N LEU A 699 1.53 -26.02 -23.44
CA LEU A 699 2.75 -26.68 -22.93
C LEU A 699 2.62 -28.20 -23.07
N ILE A 700 3.26 -28.81 -24.05
CA ILE A 700 3.16 -30.24 -24.33
C ILE A 700 3.91 -31.03 -23.26
N ASN A 701 5.17 -30.66 -23.00
CA ASN A 701 6.04 -31.35 -22.04
C ASN A 701 7.12 -30.41 -21.50
N PHE A 702 7.78 -30.78 -20.41
CA PHE A 702 8.90 -29.99 -19.89
C PHE A 702 10.09 -29.97 -20.87
N TYR A 703 10.26 -31.01 -21.70
CA TYR A 703 11.32 -31.17 -22.69
C TYR A 703 10.75 -31.50 -24.08
N SER A 704 11.36 -31.01 -25.16
CA SER A 704 10.85 -31.23 -26.54
C SER A 704 10.96 -32.65 -27.08
N GLU A 705 11.95 -33.44 -26.64
CA GLU A 705 12.13 -34.84 -27.05
C GLU A 705 12.58 -35.76 -25.90
N ASN A 706 12.62 -37.07 -26.17
CA ASN A 706 13.24 -38.05 -25.28
C ASN A 706 14.75 -37.79 -25.15
N LEU A 707 15.23 -37.59 -23.91
CA LEU A 707 16.67 -37.51 -23.63
C LEU A 707 17.38 -38.73 -24.25
N PRO A 708 18.61 -38.59 -24.77
CA PRO A 708 19.31 -39.67 -25.46
C PRO A 708 19.35 -40.99 -24.67
N LEU A 709 19.38 -42.09 -25.44
CA LEU A 709 19.21 -43.51 -25.11
C LEU A 709 19.97 -44.09 -23.90
N ASN A 710 20.89 -43.35 -23.31
CA ASN A 710 21.66 -43.72 -22.12
C ASN A 710 20.99 -43.36 -20.79
N MET A 711 19.86 -42.63 -20.79
CA MET A 711 19.12 -42.26 -19.57
C MET A 711 17.74 -42.94 -19.40
N LEU A 712 17.15 -43.52 -20.46
CA LEU A 712 15.89 -44.30 -20.38
C LEU A 712 15.89 -45.40 -21.46
N THR A 713 15.76 -46.66 -21.04
CA THR A 713 15.63 -47.82 -21.93
C THR A 713 14.16 -48.05 -22.29
N ALA A 714 13.62 -47.30 -23.26
CA ALA A 714 12.47 -47.73 -24.06
C ALA A 714 12.28 -46.81 -25.28
N LYS A 715 12.19 -47.40 -26.47
CA LYS A 715 11.62 -46.78 -27.66
C LYS A 715 10.10 -46.80 -27.52
N GLU A 716 9.51 -45.83 -26.83
CA GLU A 716 8.07 -45.60 -26.88
C GLU A 716 7.79 -44.08 -26.79
N GLN A 717 6.96 -43.61 -27.72
CA GLN A 717 6.54 -42.22 -27.85
C GLN A 717 5.61 -41.88 -26.68
N LEU A 718 6.12 -41.17 -25.66
CA LEU A 718 5.28 -40.61 -24.61
C LEU A 718 4.51 -39.42 -25.20
N GLN A 719 3.21 -39.59 -25.41
CA GLN A 719 2.31 -38.54 -25.94
C GLN A 719 1.78 -37.59 -24.83
N ASP A 720 2.07 -37.87 -23.55
CA ASP A 720 1.52 -37.13 -22.39
C ASP A 720 2.59 -36.38 -21.55
N PHE A 721 2.13 -35.38 -20.79
CA PHE A 721 2.96 -34.51 -19.95
C PHE A 721 3.65 -35.31 -18.83
N ASN A 722 4.98 -35.27 -18.77
CA ASN A 722 5.73 -36.06 -17.79
C ASN A 722 6.83 -35.25 -17.09
N LEU A 723 6.63 -34.99 -15.80
CA LEU A 723 7.58 -34.28 -14.92
C LEU A 723 8.72 -35.17 -14.39
N LEU A 724 8.74 -36.48 -14.68
CA LEU A 724 9.56 -37.50 -13.98
C LEU A 724 11.07 -37.51 -14.34
N ARG A 725 11.65 -36.44 -14.90
CA ARG A 725 13.07 -36.41 -15.31
C ARG A 725 14.00 -35.88 -14.19
N PRO A 726 15.31 -36.22 -14.23
CA PRO A 726 16.24 -36.11 -13.09
C PRO A 726 16.46 -34.72 -12.46
N GLY A 727 15.84 -33.65 -12.97
CA GLY A 727 16.06 -32.27 -12.52
C GLY A 727 15.10 -31.73 -11.47
N LEU A 728 14.00 -32.44 -11.13
CA LEU A 728 12.95 -31.92 -10.22
C LEU A 728 12.97 -32.54 -8.81
N LYS A 729 14.01 -33.29 -8.44
CA LYS A 729 14.09 -33.98 -7.13
C LYS A 729 14.11 -33.03 -5.92
N ASN A 730 14.56 -31.79 -6.13
CA ASN A 730 14.67 -30.77 -5.09
C ASN A 730 13.47 -29.80 -5.04
N LEU A 731 12.43 -30.08 -5.83
CA LEU A 731 11.24 -29.25 -5.90
C LEU A 731 10.48 -29.29 -4.57
N GLU A 732 10.24 -28.13 -3.96
CA GLU A 732 9.46 -27.99 -2.73
C GLU A 732 7.99 -27.65 -3.03
N GLU A 733 7.75 -26.93 -4.12
CA GLU A 733 6.43 -26.43 -4.50
C GLU A 733 6.19 -26.57 -6.00
N LEU A 734 5.11 -27.27 -6.34
CA LEU A 734 4.62 -27.42 -7.70
C LEU A 734 3.20 -26.86 -7.82
N ARG A 735 3.04 -25.83 -8.65
CA ARG A 735 1.74 -25.24 -8.98
C ARG A 735 1.48 -25.36 -10.46
N ILE A 736 0.36 -25.97 -10.83
CA ILE A 736 -0.10 -26.06 -12.22
C ILE A 736 -1.56 -25.62 -12.25
N THR A 737 -1.87 -24.58 -13.03
CA THR A 737 -3.22 -24.04 -13.18
C THR A 737 -3.60 -23.90 -14.65
N GLY A 738 -4.83 -24.24 -15.03
CA GLY A 738 -5.42 -23.85 -16.33
C GLY A 738 -4.91 -24.60 -17.55
N ARG A 739 -4.38 -25.83 -17.41
CA ARG A 739 -4.05 -26.68 -18.57
C ARG A 739 -5.22 -27.57 -18.94
N ARG A 740 -5.84 -27.30 -20.09
CA ARG A 740 -6.95 -28.13 -20.59
C ARG A 740 -6.51 -29.49 -21.12
N SER A 741 -5.26 -29.70 -21.54
CA SER A 741 -4.85 -30.95 -22.22
C SER A 741 -4.23 -32.03 -21.33
N VAL A 742 -3.90 -31.76 -20.06
CA VAL A 742 -3.24 -32.75 -19.19
C VAL A 742 -4.22 -33.82 -18.78
N GLN A 743 -4.04 -35.04 -19.28
CA GLN A 743 -4.84 -36.20 -18.85
C GLN A 743 -4.25 -36.89 -17.61
N VAL A 744 -2.92 -36.93 -17.51
CA VAL A 744 -2.17 -37.57 -16.43
C VAL A 744 -0.97 -36.68 -16.05
N LEU A 745 -0.71 -36.51 -14.75
CA LEU A 745 0.41 -35.70 -14.27
C LEU A 745 1.73 -36.50 -14.16
N PHE A 746 1.65 -37.75 -13.71
CA PHE A 746 2.80 -38.65 -13.55
C PHE A 746 2.59 -39.97 -14.32
N GLN A 747 3.35 -40.17 -15.40
CA GLN A 747 3.29 -41.40 -16.19
C GLN A 747 4.43 -42.37 -15.82
N LEU A 748 4.10 -43.41 -15.06
CA LEU A 748 5.04 -44.31 -14.38
C LEU A 748 5.33 -45.62 -15.14
N GLU A 749 4.66 -45.87 -16.28
CA GLU A 749 4.73 -47.13 -17.04
C GLU A 749 6.15 -47.54 -17.48
N SER A 750 7.05 -46.57 -17.63
CA SER A 750 8.43 -46.76 -18.06
C SER A 750 9.45 -46.82 -16.91
N LEU A 751 9.03 -46.60 -15.65
CA LEU A 751 9.93 -46.61 -14.50
C LEU A 751 10.25 -48.05 -14.05
N LYS A 752 11.54 -48.35 -13.96
CA LYS A 752 12.05 -49.61 -13.38
C LYS A 752 12.43 -49.49 -11.89
N GLN A 753 12.54 -48.26 -11.38
CA GLN A 753 12.97 -47.94 -10.02
C GLN A 753 12.02 -46.92 -9.38
N GLU A 754 11.99 -46.90 -8.06
CA GLU A 754 11.20 -45.95 -7.27
C GLU A 754 11.71 -44.52 -7.46
N LEU A 755 10.78 -43.59 -7.73
CA LEU A 755 11.01 -42.16 -7.73
C LEU A 755 10.46 -41.55 -6.44
N SER A 756 11.36 -41.06 -5.60
CA SER A 756 11.01 -40.27 -4.42
C SER A 756 11.18 -38.78 -4.67
N LEU A 757 10.07 -38.03 -4.61
CA LEU A 757 10.01 -36.57 -4.58
C LEU A 757 10.02 -36.10 -3.12
N SER A 758 11.08 -36.43 -2.39
CA SER A 758 11.18 -36.18 -0.95
C SER A 758 11.22 -34.70 -0.57
N SER A 759 11.55 -33.80 -1.48
CA SER A 759 11.57 -32.36 -1.19
C SER A 759 10.18 -31.71 -1.27
N LEU A 760 9.22 -32.35 -1.95
CA LEU A 760 7.93 -31.75 -2.29
C LEU A 760 7.04 -31.62 -1.06
N LYS A 761 6.62 -30.39 -0.75
CA LYS A 761 5.77 -30.04 0.41
C LYS A 761 4.39 -29.57 -0.01
N VAL A 762 4.28 -28.92 -1.16
CA VAL A 762 3.03 -28.31 -1.67
C VAL A 762 2.81 -28.73 -3.11
N LEU A 763 1.63 -29.28 -3.39
CA LEU A 763 1.16 -29.59 -4.73
C LEU A 763 -0.20 -28.91 -4.96
N VAL A 764 -0.28 -28.04 -5.96
CA VAL A 764 -1.51 -27.32 -6.33
C VAL A 764 -1.83 -27.56 -7.79
N LEU A 765 -3.02 -28.08 -8.05
CA LEU A 765 -3.53 -28.41 -9.37
C LEU A 765 -4.90 -27.74 -9.56
N ASN A 766 -4.97 -26.71 -10.39
CA ASN A 766 -6.21 -25.95 -10.60
C ASN A 766 -6.62 -25.98 -12.08
N ASP A 767 -7.91 -26.05 -12.37
CA ASP A 767 -8.50 -25.92 -13.71
C ASP A 767 -7.88 -26.88 -14.75
N LEU A 768 -7.56 -28.12 -14.35
CA LEU A 768 -7.03 -29.16 -15.24
C LEU A 768 -8.16 -30.02 -15.79
N GLN A 769 -8.90 -29.48 -16.77
CA GLN A 769 -10.18 -30.05 -17.24
C GLN A 769 -10.11 -31.51 -17.68
N GLU A 770 -9.05 -31.91 -18.39
CA GLU A 770 -8.90 -33.28 -18.91
C GLU A 770 -8.24 -34.26 -17.93
N LEU A 771 -7.83 -33.81 -16.72
CA LEU A 771 -7.10 -34.62 -15.76
C LEU A 771 -7.99 -35.76 -15.26
N GLY A 772 -7.72 -36.98 -15.73
CA GLY A 772 -8.47 -38.18 -15.34
C GLY A 772 -7.95 -38.83 -14.07
N CYS A 773 -6.63 -38.80 -13.84
CA CYS A 773 -5.97 -39.30 -12.64
C CYS A 773 -4.64 -38.59 -12.40
N LEU A 774 -4.16 -38.59 -11.14
CA LEU A 774 -2.84 -38.03 -10.82
C LEU A 774 -1.69 -38.86 -11.41
N CYS A 775 -1.82 -40.19 -11.43
CA CYS A 775 -0.78 -41.10 -11.87
C CYS A 775 -1.33 -42.23 -12.73
N LYS A 776 -0.58 -42.62 -13.76
CA LYS A 776 -0.85 -43.80 -14.59
C LYS A 776 0.33 -44.75 -14.57
N GLY A 777 0.08 -46.06 -14.47
CA GLY A 777 1.10 -47.10 -14.33
C GLY A 777 1.34 -47.52 -12.87
N PRO A 778 2.47 -48.18 -12.54
CA PRO A 778 2.75 -48.73 -11.21
C PRO A 778 2.94 -47.63 -10.14
N THR A 779 1.83 -47.22 -9.51
CA THR A 779 1.78 -46.12 -8.54
C THR A 779 2.64 -46.32 -7.28
N HIS A 780 3.00 -47.57 -6.95
CA HIS A 780 3.92 -47.89 -5.86
C HIS A 780 5.35 -47.39 -6.09
N LEU A 781 5.72 -47.07 -7.34
CA LEU A 781 7.03 -46.50 -7.67
C LEU A 781 7.12 -44.99 -7.45
N LEU A 782 6.03 -44.30 -7.08
CA LEU A 782 6.05 -42.87 -6.79
C LEU A 782 5.87 -42.62 -5.28
N SER A 783 6.79 -41.84 -4.70
CA SER A 783 6.77 -41.50 -3.28
C SER A 783 6.93 -40.00 -3.07
N MET A 784 6.04 -39.38 -2.29
CA MET A 784 6.06 -37.95 -1.91
C MET A 784 5.98 -37.82 -0.38
N PRO A 785 6.99 -38.31 0.37
CA PRO A 785 6.88 -38.57 1.81
C PRO A 785 6.70 -37.32 2.66
N ASN A 786 7.13 -36.15 2.16
CA ASN A 786 7.09 -34.87 2.88
C ASN A 786 5.98 -33.93 2.39
N LEU A 787 5.04 -34.41 1.56
CA LEU A 787 3.93 -33.61 1.06
C LEU A 787 2.99 -33.24 2.22
N LYS A 788 2.85 -31.95 2.51
CA LYS A 788 2.03 -31.42 3.61
C LYS A 788 0.67 -30.91 3.14
N LYS A 789 0.62 -30.30 1.95
CA LYS A 789 -0.60 -29.73 1.40
C LYS A 789 -0.81 -30.19 -0.04
N LEU A 790 -2.02 -30.68 -0.31
CA LEU A 790 -2.49 -30.99 -1.65
C LEU A 790 -3.80 -30.27 -1.92
N GLU A 791 -3.82 -29.48 -2.99
CA GLU A 791 -4.97 -28.71 -3.43
C GLU A 791 -5.29 -29.05 -4.88
N VAL A 792 -6.51 -29.51 -5.13
CA VAL A 792 -7.02 -29.85 -6.46
C VAL A 792 -8.34 -29.11 -6.68
N ARG A 793 -8.40 -28.21 -7.66
CA ARG A 793 -9.62 -27.47 -8.00
C ARG A 793 -9.94 -27.50 -9.49
N GLY A 794 -11.20 -27.54 -9.91
CA GLY A 794 -11.57 -27.37 -11.32
C GLY A 794 -11.08 -28.52 -12.23
N CYS A 795 -10.85 -29.72 -11.70
CA CYS A 795 -10.38 -30.89 -12.46
C CYS A 795 -11.55 -31.80 -12.81
N ASP A 796 -12.32 -31.41 -13.83
CA ASP A 796 -13.65 -31.99 -14.07
C ASP A 796 -13.65 -33.47 -14.44
N ARG A 797 -12.65 -33.98 -15.18
CA ARG A 797 -12.58 -35.41 -15.55
C ARG A 797 -12.04 -36.33 -14.45
N LEU A 798 -11.64 -35.79 -13.31
CA LEU A 798 -11.01 -36.54 -12.23
C LEU A 798 -12.04 -37.40 -11.52
N ARG A 799 -12.02 -38.73 -11.76
CA ARG A 799 -12.96 -39.67 -11.12
C ARG A 799 -12.53 -40.13 -9.74
N HIS A 800 -11.22 -40.34 -9.58
CA HIS A 800 -10.55 -40.75 -8.35
C HIS A 800 -9.23 -39.98 -8.20
N MET A 801 -8.82 -39.67 -6.97
CA MET A 801 -7.58 -38.90 -6.74
C MET A 801 -6.37 -39.79 -6.52
N PHE A 802 -6.49 -40.78 -5.62
CA PHE A 802 -5.36 -41.64 -5.26
C PHE A 802 -5.67 -43.11 -5.49
N SER A 803 -4.65 -43.84 -5.94
CA SER A 803 -4.58 -45.27 -5.68
C SER A 803 -4.20 -45.52 -4.21
N PRO A 804 -4.57 -46.68 -3.64
CA PRO A 804 -4.14 -47.08 -2.30
C PRO A 804 -2.61 -47.07 -2.14
N SER A 805 -1.89 -47.47 -3.19
CA SER A 805 -0.42 -47.49 -3.21
C SER A 805 0.20 -46.09 -3.11
N LEU A 806 -0.38 -45.08 -3.79
CA LEU A 806 0.09 -43.70 -3.73
C LEU A 806 -0.25 -43.06 -2.38
N ALA A 807 -1.49 -43.26 -1.90
CA ALA A 807 -1.96 -42.75 -0.61
C ALA A 807 -1.08 -43.23 0.56
N ARG A 808 -0.54 -44.45 0.48
CA ARG A 808 0.37 -45.03 1.48
C ARG A 808 1.65 -44.20 1.70
N ASN A 809 2.12 -43.52 0.66
CA ASN A 809 3.36 -42.74 0.72
C ASN A 809 3.13 -41.28 1.17
N LEU A 810 1.89 -40.85 1.40
CA LEU A 810 1.51 -39.48 1.79
C LEU A 810 1.39 -39.33 3.31
N LEU A 811 2.40 -39.78 4.05
CA LEU A 811 2.35 -39.87 5.51
C LEU A 811 2.35 -38.51 6.22
N GLN A 812 2.90 -37.47 5.60
CA GLN A 812 2.97 -36.11 6.17
C GLN A 812 1.85 -35.17 5.69
N LEU A 813 0.86 -35.68 4.96
CA LEU A 813 -0.20 -34.85 4.43
C LEU A 813 -1.06 -34.31 5.58
N GLU A 814 -1.04 -33.00 5.78
CA GLU A 814 -1.75 -32.28 6.85
C GLU A 814 -3.05 -31.66 6.35
N GLY A 815 -3.12 -31.25 5.08
CA GLY A 815 -4.29 -30.60 4.49
C GLY A 815 -4.60 -31.08 3.07
N LEU A 816 -5.86 -31.45 2.85
CA LEU A 816 -6.41 -31.86 1.55
C LEU A 816 -7.57 -30.94 1.17
N ILE A 817 -7.46 -30.28 0.02
CA ILE A 817 -8.50 -29.39 -0.54
C ILE A 817 -8.89 -29.93 -1.92
N ILE A 818 -10.17 -30.20 -2.10
CA ILE A 818 -10.75 -30.66 -3.35
C ILE A 818 -11.94 -29.74 -3.65
N ALA A 819 -11.96 -29.07 -4.80
CA ALA A 819 -13.08 -28.21 -5.16
C ALA A 819 -13.42 -28.30 -6.65
N ASP A 820 -14.69 -28.14 -7.02
CA ASP A 820 -15.11 -27.97 -8.41
C ASP A 820 -14.60 -29.11 -9.33
N CYS A 821 -14.60 -30.35 -8.84
CA CYS A 821 -14.25 -31.54 -9.63
C CYS A 821 -15.54 -32.30 -10.01
N GLY A 822 -16.09 -32.02 -11.19
CA GLY A 822 -17.43 -32.47 -11.58
C GLY A 822 -17.64 -33.99 -11.68
N GLU A 823 -16.65 -34.77 -12.13
CA GLU A 823 -16.75 -36.23 -12.29
C GLU A 823 -16.24 -37.04 -11.09
N LEU A 824 -15.83 -36.37 -10.01
CA LEU A 824 -15.27 -37.05 -8.84
C LEU A 824 -16.32 -37.93 -8.16
N GLU A 825 -16.12 -39.25 -8.18
CA GLU A 825 -17.04 -40.21 -7.55
C GLU A 825 -16.64 -40.55 -6.11
N GLN A 826 -15.33 -40.64 -5.85
CA GLN A 826 -14.71 -40.98 -4.55
C GLN A 826 -13.23 -40.56 -4.52
N ILE A 827 -12.65 -40.33 -3.33
CA ILE A 827 -11.24 -39.87 -3.21
C ILE A 827 -10.23 -41.00 -3.52
N LEU A 828 -10.53 -42.24 -3.11
CA LEU A 828 -9.67 -43.42 -3.31
C LEU A 828 -10.27 -44.35 -4.36
N ASP A 829 -9.43 -44.87 -5.25
CA ASP A 829 -9.81 -45.90 -6.22
C ASP A 829 -9.79 -47.32 -5.58
N GLU A 830 -10.83 -48.12 -5.78
CA GLU A 830 -10.95 -49.51 -5.29
C GLU A 830 -10.34 -50.54 -6.26
N ASP A 831 -10.20 -50.22 -7.56
CA ASP A 831 -9.86 -51.21 -8.58
C ASP A 831 -8.36 -51.56 -8.65
N ASP A 832 -7.49 -50.69 -8.13
CA ASP A 832 -6.04 -50.94 -8.03
C ASP A 832 -5.69 -52.05 -7.01
N ALA A 833 -6.63 -52.47 -6.16
CA ALA A 833 -6.44 -53.58 -5.22
C ALA A 833 -6.49 -54.96 -5.90
N LYS A 834 -7.00 -55.06 -7.14
CA LYS A 834 -7.20 -56.33 -7.86
C LYS A 834 -6.04 -56.69 -8.81
N THR A 835 -5.24 -55.72 -9.25
CA THR A 835 -4.22 -55.88 -10.31
C THR A 835 -2.84 -56.31 -9.80
N ASN A 836 -2.52 -56.12 -8.51
CA ASN A 836 -1.23 -56.50 -7.91
C ASN A 836 -1.31 -57.73 -6.99
N ASN A 837 -2.16 -58.70 -7.33
CA ASN A 837 -2.40 -59.94 -6.57
C ASN A 837 -1.20 -60.92 -6.46
N GLN A 838 0.04 -60.49 -6.77
CA GLN A 838 1.23 -61.32 -6.55
C GLN A 838 2.01 -60.96 -5.26
N THR A 839 1.57 -59.97 -4.48
CA THR A 839 2.11 -59.69 -3.13
C THR A 839 1.06 -59.62 -2.03
N LEU A 840 -0.17 -60.05 -2.30
CA LEU A 840 -1.16 -60.34 -1.26
C LEU A 840 -0.82 -61.70 -0.62
N SER A 841 0.20 -61.71 0.24
CA SER A 841 0.32 -62.77 1.25
C SER A 841 -0.95 -62.77 2.09
N LYS A 842 -1.39 -63.97 2.48
CA LYS A 842 -2.64 -64.25 3.21
C LYS A 842 -2.72 -63.65 4.64
N ASP A 843 -1.87 -62.69 4.97
CA ASP A 843 -1.81 -62.05 6.27
C ASP A 843 -2.49 -60.67 6.19
N HIS A 844 -3.80 -60.64 6.45
CA HIS A 844 -4.63 -59.44 6.57
C HIS A 844 -4.23 -58.47 7.72
N HIS A 845 -3.03 -58.60 8.29
CA HIS A 845 -2.61 -57.90 9.52
C HIS A 845 -1.43 -56.93 9.36
N GLN A 846 -0.93 -56.65 8.14
CA GLN A 846 0.25 -55.79 7.94
C GLN A 846 0.12 -54.75 6.80
N TRP A 847 -1.09 -54.29 6.45
CA TRP A 847 -1.21 -53.15 5.54
C TRP A 847 -0.95 -51.81 6.26
N PRO A 848 -0.08 -50.91 5.74
CA PRO A 848 0.19 -49.62 6.36
C PRO A 848 -1.01 -48.68 6.30
N LEU A 849 -1.14 -47.86 7.34
CA LEU A 849 -2.23 -46.92 7.51
C LEU A 849 -2.13 -45.72 6.54
N LEU A 850 -3.26 -45.32 5.96
CA LEU A 850 -3.39 -44.21 5.01
C LEU A 850 -3.71 -42.89 5.74
N PHE A 851 -3.07 -41.80 5.30
CA PHE A 851 -3.29 -40.42 5.79
C PHE A 851 -3.17 -40.19 7.32
N PRO A 852 -2.16 -40.75 8.03
CA PRO A 852 -2.07 -40.70 9.49
C PRO A 852 -2.00 -39.30 10.11
N ASN A 853 -1.50 -38.29 9.37
CA ASN A 853 -1.31 -36.92 9.87
C ASN A 853 -2.32 -35.91 9.30
N LEU A 854 -3.35 -36.38 8.59
CA LEU A 854 -4.31 -35.48 7.94
C LEU A 854 -5.15 -34.76 9.00
N SER A 855 -5.09 -33.43 9.00
CA SER A 855 -5.69 -32.57 10.02
C SER A 855 -6.92 -31.80 9.53
N SER A 856 -6.98 -31.53 8.22
CA SER A 856 -8.08 -30.80 7.59
C SER A 856 -8.42 -31.37 6.21
N ILE A 857 -9.71 -31.60 5.98
CA ILE A 857 -10.28 -31.95 4.67
C ILE A 857 -11.33 -30.90 4.30
N TYR A 858 -11.22 -30.35 3.09
CA TYR A 858 -12.26 -29.54 2.46
C TYR A 858 -12.64 -30.15 1.12
N ILE A 859 -13.93 -30.41 0.91
CA ILE A 859 -14.51 -30.88 -0.35
C ILE A 859 -15.61 -29.89 -0.75
N GLY A 860 -15.54 -29.32 -1.95
CA GLY A 860 -16.49 -28.32 -2.43
C GLY A 860 -16.95 -28.58 -3.86
N SER A 861 -18.22 -28.38 -4.20
CA SER A 861 -18.72 -28.40 -5.58
C SER A 861 -18.38 -29.70 -6.36
N CYS A 862 -18.31 -30.84 -5.68
CA CYS A 862 -18.05 -32.16 -6.29
C CYS A 862 -19.38 -32.90 -6.50
N TYR A 863 -20.11 -32.54 -7.55
CA TYR A 863 -21.51 -32.93 -7.74
C TYR A 863 -21.75 -34.44 -7.95
N LYS A 864 -20.76 -35.20 -8.45
CA LYS A 864 -20.87 -36.67 -8.61
C LYS A 864 -20.41 -37.49 -7.41
N LEU A 865 -19.91 -36.85 -6.35
CA LEU A 865 -19.36 -37.53 -5.20
C LEU A 865 -20.47 -38.32 -4.48
N LYS A 866 -20.33 -39.65 -4.44
CA LYS A 866 -21.29 -40.55 -3.77
C LYS A 866 -20.89 -40.86 -2.35
N THR A 867 -19.59 -41.04 -2.10
CA THR A 867 -19.00 -41.27 -0.78
C THR A 867 -17.62 -40.60 -0.73
N MET A 868 -17.20 -40.11 0.44
CA MET A 868 -15.86 -39.53 0.56
C MET A 868 -14.76 -40.59 0.43
N PHE A 869 -14.93 -41.71 1.13
CA PHE A 869 -14.01 -42.85 1.13
C PHE A 869 -14.80 -44.16 1.00
N PRO A 870 -14.26 -45.17 0.29
CA PRO A 870 -14.94 -46.45 0.15
C PRO A 870 -15.00 -47.24 1.47
N VAL A 871 -16.15 -47.85 1.77
CA VAL A 871 -16.39 -48.61 3.02
C VAL A 871 -15.42 -49.80 3.14
N SER A 872 -15.07 -50.44 2.02
CA SER A 872 -14.13 -51.56 1.94
C SER A 872 -12.71 -51.22 2.45
N MET A 873 -12.33 -49.94 2.37
CA MET A 873 -11.00 -49.42 2.71
C MET A 873 -10.93 -48.79 4.11
N THR A 874 -12.04 -48.80 4.87
CA THR A 874 -12.14 -48.18 6.21
C THR A 874 -11.17 -48.74 7.25
N ARG A 875 -10.62 -49.95 7.05
CA ARG A 875 -9.57 -50.57 7.89
C ARG A 875 -8.16 -50.04 7.62
N LEU A 876 -7.98 -49.38 6.49
CA LEU A 876 -6.69 -48.89 6.04
C LEU A 876 -6.52 -47.41 6.33
N LEU A 877 -7.62 -46.66 6.43
CA LEU A 877 -7.60 -45.26 6.81
C LEU A 877 -7.14 -45.10 8.27
N SER A 878 -6.29 -44.11 8.51
CA SER A 878 -5.97 -43.62 9.86
C SER A 878 -6.13 -42.11 9.87
N LEU A 879 -7.36 -41.64 10.04
CA LEU A 879 -7.67 -40.20 10.11
C LEU A 879 -7.62 -39.70 11.57
N SER A 880 -6.75 -40.32 12.36
CA SER A 880 -6.66 -40.12 13.81
C SER A 880 -6.20 -38.74 14.24
N ASN A 881 -5.81 -37.86 13.32
CA ASN A 881 -5.46 -36.46 13.58
C ASN A 881 -6.42 -35.45 12.94
N LEU A 882 -7.50 -35.91 12.29
CA LEU A 882 -8.42 -35.04 11.57
C LEU A 882 -9.24 -34.20 12.55
N LYS A 883 -9.10 -32.87 12.48
CA LYS A 883 -9.79 -31.91 13.35
C LYS A 883 -10.94 -31.19 12.64
N SER A 884 -10.76 -30.89 11.36
CA SER A 884 -11.73 -30.12 10.57
C SER A 884 -12.15 -30.91 9.33
N LEU A 885 -13.45 -31.13 9.19
CA LEU A 885 -14.05 -31.70 8.00
C LEU A 885 -15.14 -30.76 7.48
N ARG A 886 -14.96 -30.30 6.24
CA ARG A 886 -15.88 -29.38 5.57
C ARG A 886 -16.29 -29.96 4.21
N VAL A 887 -17.60 -30.05 3.99
CA VAL A 887 -18.20 -30.51 2.73
C VAL A 887 -19.18 -29.45 2.26
N ASN A 888 -19.11 -29.07 0.99
CA ASN A 888 -19.93 -28.01 0.42
C ASN A 888 -20.37 -28.39 -1.01
N LYS A 889 -21.64 -28.19 -1.40
CA LYS A 889 -22.14 -28.42 -2.78
C LYS A 889 -21.82 -29.81 -3.35
N CYS A 890 -22.09 -30.85 -2.57
CA CYS A 890 -21.90 -32.25 -3.00
C CYS A 890 -23.25 -32.95 -3.18
N ASP A 891 -23.94 -32.66 -4.28
CA ASP A 891 -25.36 -33.00 -4.47
C ASP A 891 -25.67 -34.48 -4.71
N ARG A 892 -24.71 -35.39 -4.87
CA ARG A 892 -24.99 -36.85 -4.93
C ARG A 892 -24.68 -37.58 -3.63
N LEU A 893 -24.23 -36.86 -2.62
CA LEU A 893 -23.88 -37.42 -1.32
C LEU A 893 -25.17 -37.64 -0.52
N ARG A 894 -25.72 -38.85 -0.55
CA ARG A 894 -26.92 -39.22 0.23
C ARG A 894 -26.65 -39.45 1.71
N HIS A 895 -25.46 -39.97 2.01
CA HIS A 895 -24.98 -40.22 3.36
C HIS A 895 -23.50 -39.84 3.47
N MET A 896 -23.07 -39.28 4.60
CA MET A 896 -21.67 -38.89 4.80
C MET A 896 -20.82 -39.99 5.44
N PHE A 897 -21.35 -40.66 6.47
CA PHE A 897 -20.61 -41.64 7.25
C PHE A 897 -21.35 -42.97 7.36
N SER A 898 -20.64 -44.09 7.19
CA SER A 898 -21.05 -45.35 7.81
C SER A 898 -20.42 -45.46 9.20
N PRO A 899 -21.05 -46.13 10.19
CA PRO A 899 -20.42 -46.47 11.47
C PRO A 899 -18.97 -46.95 11.37
N SER A 900 -18.64 -47.81 10.40
CA SER A 900 -17.27 -48.30 10.19
C SER A 900 -16.29 -47.22 9.71
N LEU A 901 -16.76 -46.25 8.93
CA LEU A 901 -15.95 -45.11 8.48
C LEU A 901 -15.80 -44.07 9.61
N ALA A 902 -16.88 -43.83 10.37
CA ALA A 902 -16.96 -42.85 11.46
C ALA A 902 -15.88 -43.05 12.54
N ARG A 903 -15.46 -44.29 12.80
CA ARG A 903 -14.40 -44.62 13.77
C ARG A 903 -13.04 -43.99 13.45
N ASN A 904 -12.82 -43.54 12.22
CA ASN A 904 -11.58 -42.89 11.82
C ASN A 904 -11.55 -41.40 12.21
N PHE A 905 -12.70 -40.81 12.57
CA PHE A 905 -12.88 -39.37 12.82
C PHE A 905 -12.91 -38.99 14.30
N MET A 906 -12.22 -39.76 15.16
CA MET A 906 -12.29 -39.61 16.63
C MET A 906 -11.81 -38.25 17.16
N GLN A 907 -11.00 -37.53 16.38
CA GLN A 907 -10.48 -36.21 16.75
C GLN A 907 -11.21 -35.04 16.08
N VAL A 908 -12.26 -35.28 15.29
CA VAL A 908 -12.95 -34.20 14.57
C VAL A 908 -13.61 -33.27 15.58
N GLU A 909 -13.23 -32.00 15.53
CA GLU A 909 -13.72 -30.91 16.40
C GLU A 909 -14.76 -30.06 15.66
N VAL A 910 -14.63 -29.94 14.33
CA VAL A 910 -15.44 -29.09 13.47
C VAL A 910 -15.99 -29.90 12.29
N LEU A 911 -17.32 -29.96 12.18
CA LEU A 911 -18.05 -30.52 11.04
C LEU A 911 -18.90 -29.42 10.41
N VAL A 912 -18.66 -29.14 9.13
CA VAL A 912 -19.43 -28.15 8.35
C VAL A 912 -19.94 -28.80 7.08
N ILE A 913 -21.24 -28.72 6.84
CA ILE A 913 -21.94 -29.26 5.67
C ILE A 913 -22.77 -28.13 5.07
N GLN A 914 -22.57 -27.80 3.80
CA GLN A 914 -23.28 -26.70 3.15
C GLN A 914 -23.78 -27.11 1.77
N ASP A 915 -24.99 -26.69 1.41
CA ASP A 915 -25.58 -26.82 0.07
C ASP A 915 -25.52 -28.25 -0.49
N CYS A 916 -25.69 -29.28 0.35
CA CYS A 916 -25.72 -30.69 -0.08
C CYS A 916 -27.18 -31.15 -0.25
N GLY A 917 -27.75 -30.93 -1.43
CA GLY A 917 -29.21 -31.03 -1.63
C GLY A 917 -29.83 -32.43 -1.53
N GLU A 918 -29.11 -33.48 -1.93
CA GLU A 918 -29.60 -34.88 -1.84
C GLU A 918 -29.19 -35.59 -0.54
N LEU A 919 -28.62 -34.88 0.44
CA LEU A 919 -28.24 -35.48 1.70
C LEU A 919 -29.49 -35.83 2.50
N GLU A 920 -29.78 -37.12 2.64
CA GLU A 920 -30.96 -37.64 3.35
C GLU A 920 -30.69 -37.79 4.84
N GLU A 921 -29.50 -38.32 5.19
CA GLU A 921 -29.04 -38.56 6.56
C GLU A 921 -27.52 -38.36 6.66
N ILE A 922 -27.00 -37.85 7.78
CA ILE A 922 -25.54 -37.70 7.96
C ILE A 922 -24.86 -39.07 8.11
N PHE A 923 -25.53 -40.02 8.77
CA PHE A 923 -25.06 -41.38 9.01
C PHE A 923 -25.94 -42.40 8.29
N ASN A 924 -25.34 -43.43 7.70
CA ASN A 924 -26.04 -44.57 7.12
C ASN A 924 -26.14 -45.72 8.13
N GLU A 925 -27.22 -46.50 8.09
CA GLU A 925 -27.46 -47.71 8.89
C GLU A 925 -26.91 -49.01 8.27
N ASP A 926 -26.51 -49.02 6.98
CA ASP A 926 -26.20 -50.22 6.19
C ASP A 926 -25.16 -51.18 6.82
N ASP A 927 -24.20 -50.70 7.61
CA ASP A 927 -23.18 -51.52 8.28
C ASP A 927 -23.29 -51.53 9.82
N ALA A 928 -24.36 -50.96 10.39
CA ALA A 928 -24.56 -50.87 11.84
C ALA A 928 -24.68 -52.25 12.52
N ALA A 929 -25.26 -53.25 11.84
CA ALA A 929 -25.41 -54.60 12.36
C ALA A 929 -24.07 -55.34 12.50
N GLU A 930 -23.12 -55.14 11.56
CA GLU A 930 -21.77 -55.72 11.64
C GLU A 930 -20.96 -55.09 12.79
N TYR A 931 -21.12 -53.78 12.97
CA TYR A 931 -20.53 -53.02 14.09
C TYR A 931 -21.09 -53.49 15.45
N ASN A 932 -22.41 -53.68 15.54
CA ASN A 932 -23.07 -54.16 16.76
C ASN A 932 -22.74 -55.65 17.05
N GLN A 933 -22.62 -56.50 16.03
CA GLN A 933 -22.25 -57.92 16.19
C GLN A 933 -20.80 -58.09 16.68
N THR A 934 -19.87 -57.25 16.21
CA THR A 934 -18.47 -57.24 16.70
C THR A 934 -18.35 -56.73 18.13
N LEU A 935 -19.27 -55.88 18.59
CA LEU A 935 -19.43 -55.52 20.00
C LEU A 935 -19.84 -56.71 20.89
N SER A 936 -20.56 -57.69 20.33
CA SER A 936 -21.14 -58.83 21.08
C SER A 936 -20.23 -60.07 21.15
N LYS A 937 -19.29 -60.26 20.22
CA LYS A 937 -18.49 -61.50 20.11
C LYS A 937 -17.14 -61.45 20.81
N ASP A 938 -16.51 -60.29 20.94
CA ASP A 938 -15.22 -60.15 21.63
C ASP A 938 -15.40 -59.37 22.94
N HIS A 939 -15.54 -60.08 24.06
CA HIS A 939 -15.64 -59.51 25.42
C HIS A 939 -14.36 -58.76 25.88
N LEU A 940 -13.38 -58.52 24.99
CA LEU A 940 -12.09 -57.90 25.26
C LEU A 940 -11.86 -56.57 24.52
N ILE A 941 -12.72 -56.16 23.57
CA ILE A 941 -12.57 -54.88 22.85
C ILE A 941 -13.90 -54.11 22.90
N ARG A 942 -14.03 -53.21 23.86
CA ARG A 942 -15.11 -52.22 23.88
C ARG A 942 -14.80 -51.20 22.78
N TRP A 943 -15.54 -51.23 21.68
CA TRP A 943 -15.37 -50.27 20.58
C TRP A 943 -15.63 -48.84 21.07
N PRO A 944 -14.81 -47.86 20.67
CA PRO A 944 -14.91 -46.51 21.19
C PRO A 944 -16.06 -45.74 20.55
N LEU A 945 -16.71 -44.88 21.36
CA LEU A 945 -17.84 -44.04 20.93
C LEU A 945 -17.43 -43.06 19.82
N LEU A 946 -18.31 -42.87 18.83
CA LEU A 946 -18.09 -42.03 17.65
C LEU A 946 -18.12 -40.53 17.99
N PHE A 947 -17.27 -39.73 17.34
CA PHE A 947 -17.18 -38.26 17.44
C PHE A 947 -17.03 -37.66 18.87
N PRO A 948 -16.17 -38.21 19.74
CA PRO A 948 -16.05 -37.78 21.15
C PRO A 948 -15.56 -36.33 21.34
N LYS A 949 -14.89 -35.76 20.34
CA LYS A 949 -14.32 -34.39 20.39
C LYS A 949 -15.11 -33.34 19.62
N LEU A 950 -16.22 -33.73 18.98
CA LEU A 950 -16.97 -32.83 18.13
C LEU A 950 -17.52 -31.66 18.95
N SER A 951 -17.20 -30.44 18.55
CA SER A 951 -17.49 -29.20 19.29
C SER A 951 -18.41 -28.26 18.53
N LEU A 952 -18.35 -28.28 17.20
CA LEU A 952 -19.16 -27.45 16.32
C LEU A 952 -19.73 -28.28 15.18
N ILE A 953 -21.05 -28.18 15.00
CA ILE A 953 -21.77 -28.66 13.84
C ILE A 953 -22.47 -27.47 13.19
N SER A 954 -22.20 -27.26 11.91
CA SER A 954 -22.88 -26.26 11.08
C SER A 954 -23.41 -26.95 9.84
N ILE A 955 -24.73 -26.95 9.65
CA ILE A 955 -25.39 -27.50 8.46
C ILE A 955 -26.22 -26.40 7.82
N SER A 956 -26.04 -26.17 6.52
CA SER A 956 -26.86 -25.20 5.80
C SER A 956 -27.25 -25.65 4.40
N GLY A 957 -28.46 -25.37 3.91
CA GLY A 957 -28.86 -25.67 2.53
C GLY A 957 -28.95 -27.18 2.22
N CYS A 958 -29.41 -27.98 3.19
CA CYS A 958 -29.55 -29.44 3.07
C CYS A 958 -31.03 -29.84 3.10
N ASP A 959 -31.74 -29.63 2.00
CA ASP A 959 -33.20 -29.67 1.97
C ASP A 959 -33.82 -31.06 2.19
N LYS A 960 -33.15 -32.14 1.76
CA LYS A 960 -33.63 -33.51 1.96
C LYS A 960 -33.24 -34.12 3.31
N LEU A 961 -32.48 -33.40 4.15
CA LEU A 961 -31.99 -33.94 5.40
C LEU A 961 -33.16 -34.11 6.37
N THR A 962 -33.59 -35.35 6.62
CA THR A 962 -34.76 -35.64 7.47
C THR A 962 -34.42 -35.83 8.94
N SER A 963 -33.23 -36.37 9.21
CA SER A 963 -32.66 -36.56 10.54
C SER A 963 -31.14 -36.39 10.50
N MET A 964 -30.60 -35.71 11.51
CA MET A 964 -29.14 -35.57 11.68
C MET A 964 -28.51 -36.85 12.24
N PHE A 965 -29.21 -37.56 13.13
CA PHE A 965 -28.69 -38.70 13.87
C PHE A 965 -29.78 -39.78 13.99
N PRO A 966 -29.68 -40.89 13.23
CA PRO A 966 -30.63 -42.00 13.33
C PRO A 966 -30.68 -42.57 14.76
N VAL A 967 -31.88 -42.88 15.24
CA VAL A 967 -32.11 -43.41 16.61
C VAL A 967 -31.36 -44.74 16.81
N SER A 968 -31.27 -45.56 15.76
CA SER A 968 -30.60 -46.86 15.74
C SER A 968 -29.10 -46.82 16.09
N ILE A 969 -28.44 -45.67 15.92
CA ILE A 969 -27.01 -45.49 16.19
C ILE A 969 -26.75 -44.48 17.31
N ALA A 970 -27.79 -43.94 17.94
CA ALA A 970 -27.67 -42.92 18.97
C ALA A 970 -26.80 -43.39 20.16
N HIS A 971 -26.82 -44.68 20.49
CA HIS A 971 -25.98 -45.29 21.53
C HIS A 971 -24.49 -45.33 21.18
N LEU A 972 -24.12 -45.20 19.90
CA LEU A 972 -22.74 -45.21 19.43
C LEU A 972 -22.11 -43.81 19.44
N LEU A 973 -22.90 -42.74 19.50
CA LEU A 973 -22.44 -41.35 19.41
C LEU A 973 -22.03 -40.77 20.79
N SER A 974 -20.87 -40.14 20.87
CA SER A 974 -20.40 -39.41 22.05
C SER A 974 -20.31 -37.91 21.77
N LEU A 975 -21.44 -37.21 21.77
CA LEU A 975 -21.49 -35.76 21.50
C LEU A 975 -21.30 -34.87 22.75
N GLN A 976 -20.65 -35.38 23.80
CA GLN A 976 -20.50 -34.67 25.09
C GLN A 976 -19.76 -33.33 24.99
N ASN A 977 -18.92 -33.16 23.96
CA ASN A 977 -18.15 -31.93 23.73
C ASN A 977 -18.84 -30.94 22.78
N LEU A 978 -20.01 -31.28 22.23
CA LEU A 978 -20.72 -30.42 21.30
C LEU A 978 -21.11 -29.14 22.03
N PHE A 979 -20.64 -28.00 21.53
CA PHE A 979 -20.84 -26.67 22.13
C PHE A 979 -21.80 -25.82 21.31
N SER A 980 -21.70 -25.87 19.98
CA SER A 980 -22.51 -25.06 19.06
C SER A 980 -23.12 -25.93 17.98
N LEU A 981 -24.43 -25.79 17.80
CA LEU A 981 -25.18 -26.34 16.68
C LEU A 981 -25.83 -25.19 15.91
N THR A 982 -25.52 -25.09 14.62
CA THR A 982 -26.12 -24.11 13.71
C THR A 982 -26.74 -24.84 12.53
N LEU A 983 -28.03 -24.58 12.28
CA LEU A 983 -28.81 -25.16 11.20
C LEU A 983 -29.48 -24.04 10.42
N SER A 984 -29.34 -24.02 9.09
CA SER A 984 -29.98 -23.00 8.25
C SER A 984 -30.52 -23.64 6.96
N GLU A 985 -31.72 -23.30 6.51
CA GLU A 985 -32.22 -23.79 5.20
C GLU A 985 -32.12 -25.33 5.09
N CYS A 986 -32.49 -26.05 6.16
CA CYS A 986 -32.58 -27.53 6.17
C CYS A 986 -34.06 -27.90 6.19
N HIS A 987 -34.72 -27.80 5.04
CA HIS A 987 -36.18 -27.78 4.97
C HIS A 987 -36.85 -29.09 5.36
N GLY A 988 -36.27 -30.26 5.05
CA GLY A 988 -36.85 -31.58 5.37
C GLY A 988 -36.63 -32.07 6.79
N LEU A 989 -35.91 -31.31 7.62
CA LEU A 989 -35.53 -31.74 8.97
C LEU A 989 -36.71 -31.66 9.92
N THR A 990 -37.15 -32.80 10.46
CA THR A 990 -38.36 -32.87 11.32
C THR A 990 -38.05 -32.75 12.81
N HIS A 991 -36.86 -33.22 13.22
CA HIS A 991 -36.37 -33.18 14.60
C HIS A 991 -34.83 -33.17 14.67
N LEU A 992 -34.27 -32.73 15.80
CA LEU A 992 -32.80 -32.66 15.97
C LEU A 992 -32.21 -33.84 16.73
N PHE A 993 -32.82 -34.22 17.86
CA PHE A 993 -32.26 -35.21 18.79
C PHE A 993 -33.33 -36.19 19.29
N SER A 994 -32.94 -37.41 19.63
CA SER A 994 -33.75 -38.28 20.48
C SER A 994 -33.56 -37.92 21.96
N SER A 995 -34.52 -38.32 22.82
CA SER A 995 -34.43 -38.05 24.26
C SER A 995 -33.17 -38.68 24.89
N ALA A 996 -32.74 -39.86 24.42
CA ALA A 996 -31.50 -40.50 24.87
C ALA A 996 -30.23 -39.70 24.49
N LEU A 997 -30.16 -39.16 23.26
CA LEU A 997 -29.00 -38.38 22.81
C LEU A 997 -28.93 -37.01 23.52
N ALA A 998 -30.08 -36.36 23.71
CA ALA A 998 -30.16 -35.07 24.39
C ALA A 998 -29.63 -35.10 25.84
N ARG A 999 -29.78 -36.22 26.56
CA ARG A 999 -29.20 -36.42 27.92
C ARG A 999 -27.67 -36.40 27.92
N ASN A 1000 -27.04 -36.77 26.80
CA ASN A 1000 -25.59 -36.87 26.68
C ASN A 1000 -24.94 -35.57 26.16
N LEU A 1001 -25.73 -34.55 25.77
CA LEU A 1001 -25.26 -33.25 25.27
C LEU A 1001 -24.92 -32.28 26.40
N LEU A 1002 -23.99 -32.69 27.26
CA LEU A 1002 -23.69 -31.98 28.51
C LEU A 1002 -23.07 -30.59 28.31
N ARG A 1003 -22.36 -30.33 27.21
CA ARG A 1003 -21.67 -29.04 26.95
C ARG A 1003 -22.35 -28.13 25.93
N LEU A 1004 -23.52 -28.53 25.41
CA LEU A 1004 -24.21 -27.77 24.38
C LEU A 1004 -24.58 -26.40 24.94
N GLY A 1005 -24.05 -25.35 24.31
CA GLY A 1005 -24.15 -23.97 24.77
C GLY A 1005 -25.07 -23.12 23.89
N SER A 1006 -25.09 -23.38 22.57
CA SER A 1006 -25.92 -22.64 21.63
C SER A 1006 -26.57 -23.56 20.61
N ILE A 1007 -27.88 -23.34 20.39
CA ILE A 1007 -28.65 -23.89 19.27
C ILE A 1007 -29.16 -22.68 18.47
N ASP A 1008 -28.81 -22.61 17.19
CA ASP A 1008 -29.27 -21.58 16.27
C ASP A 1008 -29.86 -22.25 15.02
N ILE A 1009 -31.15 -22.03 14.78
CA ILE A 1009 -31.92 -22.64 13.69
C ILE A 1009 -32.61 -21.53 12.91
N ASP A 1010 -32.42 -21.52 11.59
CA ASP A 1010 -33.01 -20.52 10.70
C ASP A 1010 -33.59 -21.17 9.43
N LYS A 1011 -34.81 -20.82 9.03
CA LYS A 1011 -35.46 -21.33 7.80
C LYS A 1011 -35.53 -22.87 7.71
N CYS A 1012 -35.75 -23.58 8.81
CA CYS A 1012 -36.05 -25.03 8.80
C CYS A 1012 -37.56 -25.24 8.86
N GLU A 1013 -38.21 -25.33 7.70
CA GLU A 1013 -39.69 -25.25 7.61
C GLU A 1013 -40.43 -26.47 8.16
N GLU A 1014 -39.92 -27.70 7.94
CA GLU A 1014 -40.56 -28.93 8.42
C GLU A 1014 -40.21 -29.30 9.86
N LEU A 1015 -39.39 -28.49 10.54
CA LEU A 1015 -38.96 -28.77 11.92
C LEU A 1015 -40.16 -28.63 12.86
N GLU A 1016 -40.64 -29.74 13.40
CA GLU A 1016 -41.80 -29.75 14.31
C GLU A 1016 -41.37 -29.59 15.76
N GLN A 1017 -40.26 -30.22 16.16
CA GLN A 1017 -39.77 -30.26 17.54
C GLN A 1017 -38.25 -30.45 17.61
N ILE A 1018 -37.62 -30.00 18.70
CA ILE A 1018 -36.17 -30.17 18.90
C ILE A 1018 -35.84 -31.62 19.34
N ILE A 1019 -36.70 -32.23 20.17
CA ILE A 1019 -36.47 -33.58 20.75
C ILE A 1019 -37.65 -34.51 20.41
N VAL A 1020 -37.35 -35.75 20.03
CA VAL A 1020 -38.32 -36.86 19.91
C VAL A 1020 -38.16 -37.82 21.09
N GLU A 1021 -39.27 -38.29 21.67
CA GLU A 1021 -39.25 -39.31 22.72
C GLU A 1021 -38.98 -40.71 22.16
N ASP A 1022 -37.93 -41.36 22.67
CA ASP A 1022 -37.66 -42.78 22.47
C ASP A 1022 -38.09 -43.55 23.73
N HIS A 1023 -38.98 -44.56 23.57
CA HIS A 1023 -39.56 -45.41 24.63
C HIS A 1023 -38.52 -46.30 25.36
N THR A 1024 -37.50 -45.67 25.93
CA THR A 1024 -36.50 -46.35 26.76
C THR A 1024 -37.06 -46.51 28.17
N GLU A 1025 -37.76 -47.63 28.39
CA GLU A 1025 -38.12 -48.12 29.72
C GLU A 1025 -36.87 -48.16 30.60
N GLY A 1026 -36.86 -47.37 31.68
CA GLY A 1026 -35.70 -47.33 32.57
C GLY A 1026 -35.80 -46.23 33.61
N ASP A 1027 -36.52 -46.52 34.69
CA ASP A 1027 -36.32 -45.92 35.99
C ASP A 1027 -34.82 -45.87 36.31
N HIS A 1028 -34.19 -44.69 36.28
CA HIS A 1028 -33.11 -44.25 37.17
C HIS A 1028 -32.51 -42.90 36.69
N VAL A 1029 -32.58 -41.92 37.60
CA VAL A 1029 -31.81 -40.66 37.70
C VAL A 1029 -32.36 -39.38 37.05
N GLN A 1030 -32.64 -38.43 37.96
CA GLN A 1030 -32.82 -36.98 37.91
C GLN A 1030 -31.80 -36.15 37.07
N LEU A 1031 -31.42 -36.55 35.86
CA LEU A 1031 -30.55 -35.71 35.00
C LEU A 1031 -31.40 -34.81 34.08
N GLY A 1032 -31.21 -33.49 34.21
CA GLY A 1032 -31.85 -32.48 33.35
C GLY A 1032 -31.31 -32.50 31.92
N LEU A 1033 -32.16 -32.16 30.95
CA LEU A 1033 -31.78 -32.01 29.54
C LEU A 1033 -31.05 -30.67 29.33
N PHE A 1034 -30.00 -30.65 28.49
CA PHE A 1034 -29.24 -29.45 28.14
C PHE A 1034 -28.78 -28.56 29.32
N PRO A 1035 -28.02 -29.10 30.29
CA PRO A 1035 -27.68 -28.41 31.55
C PRO A 1035 -26.83 -27.14 31.37
N ASN A 1036 -26.19 -26.96 30.21
CA ASN A 1036 -25.30 -25.82 29.91
C ASN A 1036 -25.77 -24.92 28.77
N LEU A 1037 -26.98 -25.14 28.24
CA LEU A 1037 -27.51 -24.37 27.12
C LEU A 1037 -27.81 -22.94 27.55
N TYR A 1038 -27.18 -21.97 26.91
CA TYR A 1038 -27.31 -20.55 27.22
C TYR A 1038 -27.96 -19.74 26.11
N SER A 1039 -28.06 -20.25 24.88
CA SER A 1039 -28.68 -19.54 23.76
C SER A 1039 -29.51 -20.49 22.91
N ILE A 1040 -30.77 -20.09 22.65
CA ILE A 1040 -31.65 -20.72 21.67
C ILE A 1040 -32.15 -19.61 20.74
N SER A 1041 -31.92 -19.79 19.43
CA SER A 1041 -32.41 -18.92 18.37
C SER A 1041 -33.16 -19.78 17.36
N LEU A 1042 -34.45 -19.48 17.14
CA LEU A 1042 -35.34 -20.17 16.21
C LEU A 1042 -35.98 -19.13 15.29
N LYS A 1043 -35.61 -19.13 14.02
CA LYS A 1043 -36.07 -18.13 13.04
C LYS A 1043 -36.69 -18.82 11.84
N ARG A 1044 -37.85 -18.34 11.39
CA ARG A 1044 -38.50 -18.82 10.15
C ARG A 1044 -38.74 -20.34 10.12
N CYS A 1045 -39.05 -20.94 11.27
CA CYS A 1045 -39.39 -22.36 11.38
C CYS A 1045 -40.91 -22.53 11.35
N GLY A 1046 -41.45 -22.87 10.17
CA GLY A 1046 -42.88 -22.80 9.86
C GLY A 1046 -43.76 -23.79 10.63
N LYS A 1047 -43.37 -25.07 10.71
CA LYS A 1047 -44.13 -26.16 11.36
C LYS A 1047 -43.78 -26.39 12.83
N PHE A 1048 -42.95 -25.54 13.42
CA PHE A 1048 -42.48 -25.73 14.79
C PHE A 1048 -43.65 -25.55 15.77
N LYS A 1049 -43.98 -26.61 16.53
CA LYS A 1049 -45.23 -26.66 17.34
C LYS A 1049 -45.02 -26.21 18.78
N THR A 1050 -43.99 -26.72 19.46
CA THR A 1050 -43.80 -26.51 20.90
C THR A 1050 -42.41 -25.96 21.23
N LEU A 1051 -42.35 -24.82 21.92
CA LEU A 1051 -41.11 -24.21 22.38
C LEU A 1051 -40.53 -24.94 23.60
N PHE A 1052 -41.42 -25.40 24.50
CA PHE A 1052 -41.08 -26.16 25.69
C PHE A 1052 -41.88 -27.47 25.71
N PRO A 1053 -41.35 -28.59 25.18
CA PRO A 1053 -41.93 -29.91 25.40
C PRO A 1053 -42.16 -30.20 26.89
N ASP A 1054 -43.19 -30.99 27.23
CA ASP A 1054 -43.54 -31.37 28.61
C ASP A 1054 -42.36 -31.88 29.43
N VAL A 1055 -41.43 -32.57 28.75
CA VAL A 1055 -40.19 -33.08 29.34
C VAL A 1055 -39.29 -31.98 29.92
N PHE A 1056 -39.25 -30.77 29.32
CA PHE A 1056 -38.52 -29.63 29.87
C PHE A 1056 -39.20 -29.06 31.13
N ILE A 1057 -40.53 -29.01 31.11
CA ILE A 1057 -41.37 -28.45 32.16
C ILE A 1057 -41.38 -29.36 33.41
N ALA A 1058 -41.50 -30.68 33.21
CA ALA A 1058 -41.58 -31.66 34.29
C ALA A 1058 -40.27 -31.85 35.10
N ARG A 1059 -39.12 -31.36 34.61
CA ARG A 1059 -37.79 -31.71 35.14
C ARG A 1059 -36.88 -30.53 35.52
N SER A 1060 -37.46 -29.37 35.85
CA SER A 1060 -36.74 -28.17 36.36
C SER A 1060 -35.94 -27.35 35.32
N GLY A 1061 -36.27 -27.47 34.03
CA GLY A 1061 -35.97 -26.44 33.01
C GLY A 1061 -34.53 -26.31 32.46
N LEU A 1062 -34.29 -25.19 31.76
CA LEU A 1062 -33.03 -24.76 31.13
C LEU A 1062 -32.27 -23.76 32.03
N PRO A 1063 -31.46 -24.20 33.00
CA PRO A 1063 -31.02 -23.37 34.12
C PRO A 1063 -30.01 -22.27 33.74
N LYS A 1064 -29.33 -22.40 32.60
CA LYS A 1064 -28.32 -21.46 32.12
C LYS A 1064 -28.75 -20.63 30.91
N LEU A 1065 -30.01 -20.74 30.49
CA LEU A 1065 -30.53 -20.03 29.33
C LEU A 1065 -30.45 -18.51 29.55
N LYS A 1066 -29.74 -17.80 28.68
CA LYS A 1066 -29.57 -16.34 28.70
C LYS A 1066 -30.30 -15.65 27.57
N THR A 1067 -30.37 -16.29 26.40
CA THR A 1067 -31.02 -15.75 25.21
C THR A 1067 -32.02 -16.75 24.66
N LEU A 1068 -33.25 -16.30 24.46
CA LEU A 1068 -34.28 -17.01 23.73
C LEU A 1068 -34.87 -16.07 22.68
N GLU A 1069 -34.70 -16.44 21.42
CA GLU A 1069 -35.14 -15.64 20.27
C GLU A 1069 -35.97 -16.51 19.34
N VAL A 1070 -37.23 -16.13 19.13
CA VAL A 1070 -38.17 -16.81 18.24
C VAL A 1070 -38.78 -15.79 17.27
N GLU A 1071 -38.51 -15.96 15.99
CA GLU A 1071 -38.95 -15.03 14.94
C GLU A 1071 -39.62 -15.78 13.77
N GLU A 1072 -40.75 -15.27 13.27
CA GLU A 1072 -41.38 -15.76 12.03
C GLU A 1072 -41.75 -17.28 12.04
N SER A 1073 -42.05 -17.84 13.22
CA SER A 1073 -42.57 -19.21 13.39
C SER A 1073 -44.10 -19.20 13.50
N TYR A 1074 -44.79 -19.43 12.39
CA TYR A 1074 -46.22 -19.16 12.26
C TYR A 1074 -47.15 -20.25 12.84
N GLN A 1075 -46.73 -21.52 12.92
CA GLN A 1075 -47.54 -22.63 13.51
C GLN A 1075 -47.17 -22.95 14.95
N LEU A 1076 -46.39 -22.10 15.61
CA LEU A 1076 -46.11 -22.25 17.04
C LEU A 1076 -47.42 -22.03 17.81
N GLU A 1077 -48.02 -23.13 18.25
CA GLU A 1077 -49.28 -23.19 18.96
C GLU A 1077 -49.00 -23.84 20.33
N GLU A 1078 -49.06 -23.04 21.40
CA GLU A 1078 -48.99 -23.60 22.74
C GLU A 1078 -50.39 -24.07 23.16
N VAL A 1079 -50.71 -25.31 22.79
CA VAL A 1079 -51.90 -26.04 23.23
C VAL A 1079 -51.44 -27.40 23.73
N ASP A 1080 -51.42 -27.56 25.05
CA ASP A 1080 -52.08 -28.67 25.73
C ASP A 1080 -51.93 -28.52 27.26
N ASN A 1081 -53.08 -28.45 27.92
CA ASN A 1081 -53.33 -29.20 29.14
C ASN A 1081 -54.82 -29.52 29.10
N ASP A 1082 -55.12 -30.79 28.88
CA ASP A 1082 -56.45 -31.36 29.08
C ASP A 1082 -57.03 -30.83 30.40
N GLU A 1083 -58.28 -30.34 30.37
CA GLU A 1083 -58.96 -29.66 31.49
C GLU A 1083 -59.26 -30.55 32.71
N GLU A 1084 -58.62 -31.71 32.85
CA GLU A 1084 -58.95 -32.68 33.89
C GLU A 1084 -57.70 -33.00 34.75
N ASP A 1085 -57.73 -32.55 36.00
CA ASP A 1085 -56.81 -32.85 37.11
C ASP A 1085 -55.47 -32.09 37.25
N MET A 1086 -55.48 -30.79 37.60
CA MET A 1086 -54.36 -30.18 38.34
C MET A 1086 -54.77 -28.96 39.20
N THR A 1087 -55.09 -29.18 40.47
CA THR A 1087 -55.28 -28.11 41.49
C THR A 1087 -53.95 -27.62 42.08
N GLY A 1088 -53.05 -27.05 41.28
CA GLY A 1088 -51.83 -26.44 41.81
C GLY A 1088 -51.08 -25.55 40.82
N HIS A 1089 -50.94 -24.26 41.16
CA HIS A 1089 -50.04 -23.32 40.48
C HIS A 1089 -48.60 -23.84 40.53
N ARG A 1090 -48.01 -24.18 39.38
CA ARG A 1090 -46.59 -24.60 39.29
C ARG A 1090 -45.74 -23.42 38.83
N GLU A 1091 -44.80 -22.99 39.67
CA GLU A 1091 -43.83 -21.94 39.33
C GLU A 1091 -42.65 -22.54 38.54
N MET A 1092 -42.29 -21.95 37.40
CA MET A 1092 -41.09 -22.27 36.62
C MET A 1092 -40.17 -21.06 36.53
N VAL A 1093 -38.89 -21.24 36.89
CA VAL A 1093 -37.92 -20.13 36.93
C VAL A 1093 -36.89 -20.32 35.82
N LEU A 1094 -36.70 -19.30 34.98
CA LEU A 1094 -35.56 -19.19 34.06
C LEU A 1094 -34.57 -18.15 34.63
N PRO A 1095 -33.67 -18.57 35.55
CA PRO A 1095 -32.97 -17.64 36.44
C PRO A 1095 -31.97 -16.73 35.72
N GLN A 1096 -31.43 -17.17 34.58
CA GLN A 1096 -30.39 -16.46 33.84
C GLN A 1096 -30.89 -15.80 32.56
N LEU A 1097 -32.19 -15.86 32.24
CA LEU A 1097 -32.70 -15.34 30.97
C LEU A 1097 -32.58 -13.82 30.96
N GLN A 1098 -31.75 -13.29 30.07
CA GLN A 1098 -31.45 -11.86 29.93
C GLN A 1098 -32.19 -11.24 28.75
N ARG A 1099 -32.39 -12.00 27.67
CA ARG A 1099 -33.00 -11.58 26.42
C ARG A 1099 -34.11 -12.55 26.00
N LEU A 1100 -35.32 -12.02 25.83
CA LEU A 1100 -36.46 -12.69 25.24
C LEU A 1100 -36.97 -11.88 24.03
N THR A 1101 -36.96 -12.51 22.86
CA THR A 1101 -37.48 -11.92 21.62
C THR A 1101 -38.55 -12.85 21.03
N LEU A 1102 -39.74 -12.32 20.80
CA LEU A 1102 -40.87 -12.98 20.13
C LEU A 1102 -41.37 -12.06 19.02
N GLN A 1103 -41.15 -12.45 17.75
CA GLN A 1103 -41.49 -11.60 16.62
C GLN A 1103 -42.27 -12.37 15.54
N GLN A 1104 -43.38 -11.80 15.05
CA GLN A 1104 -44.15 -12.34 13.93
C GLN A 1104 -44.67 -13.77 14.16
N LEU A 1105 -45.20 -14.05 15.37
CA LEU A 1105 -45.75 -15.35 15.76
C LEU A 1105 -47.28 -15.32 15.67
N ALA A 1106 -47.84 -15.75 14.54
CA ALA A 1106 -49.25 -15.58 14.21
C ALA A 1106 -50.21 -16.49 15.00
N SER A 1107 -49.75 -17.67 15.42
CA SER A 1107 -50.59 -18.68 16.08
C SER A 1107 -50.33 -18.83 17.59
N LEU A 1108 -49.29 -18.16 18.10
CA LEU A 1108 -48.92 -18.25 19.52
C LEU A 1108 -49.99 -17.59 20.40
N VAL A 1109 -50.71 -18.40 21.17
CA VAL A 1109 -51.72 -17.94 22.14
C VAL A 1109 -51.08 -17.62 23.47
N ASN A 1110 -50.31 -18.55 24.02
CA ASN A 1110 -49.54 -18.34 25.24
C ASN A 1110 -48.05 -18.61 24.98
N PHE A 1111 -47.18 -17.99 25.78
CA PHE A 1111 -45.74 -18.31 25.87
C PHE A 1111 -45.45 -19.32 27.00
N CYS A 1112 -46.41 -19.50 27.91
CA CYS A 1112 -46.34 -20.41 29.05
C CYS A 1112 -47.57 -21.33 29.04
N PRO A 1113 -47.44 -22.63 29.37
CA PRO A 1113 -48.60 -23.52 29.41
C PRO A 1113 -49.61 -23.05 30.46
N VAL A 1114 -50.89 -23.25 30.20
CA VAL A 1114 -51.97 -22.87 31.13
C VAL A 1114 -51.76 -23.61 32.47
N GLY A 1115 -51.79 -22.86 33.59
CA GLY A 1115 -51.51 -23.36 34.94
C GLY A 1115 -50.05 -23.21 35.42
N TYR A 1116 -49.12 -22.79 34.55
CA TYR A 1116 -47.74 -22.50 34.91
C TYR A 1116 -47.47 -21.00 35.03
N HIS A 1117 -46.66 -20.63 36.02
CA HIS A 1117 -46.23 -19.25 36.26
C HIS A 1117 -44.72 -19.14 36.01
N PHE A 1118 -44.32 -18.40 34.95
CA PHE A 1118 -42.91 -18.23 34.63
C PHE A 1118 -42.32 -17.00 35.31
N ILE A 1119 -41.13 -17.17 35.88
CA ILE A 1119 -40.39 -16.10 36.56
C ILE A 1119 -39.04 -15.91 35.87
N PHE A 1120 -38.73 -14.67 35.48
CA PHE A 1120 -37.50 -14.24 34.81
C PHE A 1120 -36.74 -13.18 35.66
N PRO A 1121 -35.93 -13.60 36.64
CA PRO A 1121 -35.22 -12.69 37.56
C PRO A 1121 -34.14 -11.82 36.90
N SER A 1122 -33.60 -12.25 35.74
CA SER A 1122 -32.49 -11.59 35.06
C SER A 1122 -32.91 -10.87 33.77
N LEU A 1123 -34.21 -10.82 33.44
CA LEU A 1123 -34.67 -10.33 32.15
C LEU A 1123 -34.48 -8.82 32.06
N SER A 1124 -33.70 -8.40 31.07
CA SER A 1124 -33.40 -6.98 30.83
C SER A 1124 -33.82 -6.53 29.44
N TYR A 1125 -33.99 -7.45 28.51
CA TYR A 1125 -34.40 -7.19 27.13
C TYR A 1125 -35.64 -8.01 26.80
N LEU A 1126 -36.74 -7.33 26.48
CA LEU A 1126 -37.99 -7.93 26.04
C LEU A 1126 -38.45 -7.26 24.76
N TRP A 1127 -38.55 -8.04 23.70
CA TRP A 1127 -39.07 -7.59 22.42
C TRP A 1127 -40.19 -8.51 21.98
N ILE A 1128 -41.42 -8.00 22.00
CA ILE A 1128 -42.62 -8.69 21.49
C ILE A 1128 -43.23 -7.84 20.39
N THR A 1129 -43.30 -8.35 19.15
CA THR A 1129 -43.90 -7.61 18.05
C THR A 1129 -44.65 -8.49 17.06
N LYS A 1130 -45.81 -8.02 16.59
CA LYS A 1130 -46.65 -8.73 15.60
C LYS A 1130 -47.04 -10.16 16.03
N CYS A 1131 -47.45 -10.33 17.29
CA CYS A 1131 -47.98 -11.60 17.84
C CYS A 1131 -49.47 -11.43 18.22
N PRO A 1132 -50.41 -11.51 17.26
CA PRO A 1132 -51.78 -11.01 17.44
C PRO A 1132 -52.67 -11.85 18.38
N LYS A 1133 -52.33 -13.13 18.62
CA LYS A 1133 -53.11 -14.03 19.48
C LYS A 1133 -52.55 -14.13 20.91
N LEU A 1134 -51.44 -13.45 21.21
CA LEU A 1134 -50.72 -13.63 22.47
C LEU A 1134 -51.50 -13.05 23.66
N THR A 1135 -51.96 -13.90 24.56
CA THR A 1135 -52.68 -13.58 25.80
C THR A 1135 -51.82 -13.61 27.06
N THR A 1136 -50.56 -14.05 26.96
CA THR A 1136 -49.64 -14.06 28.12
C THR A 1136 -49.41 -12.66 28.67
N ARG A 1137 -49.69 -12.48 29.96
CA ARG A 1137 -49.49 -11.22 30.68
C ARG A 1137 -48.08 -11.17 31.25
N PHE A 1138 -47.35 -10.12 30.88
CA PHE A 1138 -46.04 -9.80 31.45
C PHE A 1138 -46.19 -8.74 32.54
N SER A 1139 -45.66 -8.99 33.73
CA SER A 1139 -45.66 -8.04 34.85
C SER A 1139 -44.30 -8.01 35.55
N VAL A 1140 -44.05 -6.99 36.38
CA VAL A 1140 -42.75 -6.81 37.07
C VAL A 1140 -42.96 -6.67 38.57
N ASP A 1141 -42.22 -7.43 39.38
CA ASP A 1141 -42.30 -7.37 40.84
C ASP A 1141 -41.30 -6.37 41.48
N GLN A 1142 -41.39 -6.24 42.81
CA GLN A 1142 -40.49 -5.37 43.58
C GLN A 1142 -39.02 -5.88 43.60
N ASN A 1143 -38.81 -7.16 43.34
CA ASN A 1143 -37.49 -7.81 43.33
C ASN A 1143 -36.81 -7.74 41.96
N ARG A 1144 -37.32 -6.92 41.05
CA ARG A 1144 -36.83 -6.77 39.66
C ARG A 1144 -36.97 -8.05 38.82
N SER A 1145 -37.92 -8.93 39.14
CA SER A 1145 -38.24 -10.10 38.34
C SER A 1145 -39.40 -9.79 37.39
N VAL A 1146 -39.32 -10.29 36.15
CA VAL A 1146 -40.44 -10.26 35.21
C VAL A 1146 -41.22 -11.56 35.36
N HIS A 1147 -42.55 -11.48 35.39
CA HIS A 1147 -43.47 -12.59 35.54
C HIS A 1147 -44.28 -12.77 34.25
N GLY A 1148 -44.44 -14.00 33.78
CA GLY A 1148 -45.25 -14.38 32.64
C GLY A 1148 -46.36 -15.34 33.07
N GLU A 1149 -47.62 -14.93 32.90
CA GLU A 1149 -48.79 -15.72 33.28
C GLU A 1149 -49.73 -15.90 32.08
N ALA A 1150 -50.16 -17.14 31.83
CA ALA A 1150 -51.12 -17.48 30.78
C ALA A 1150 -52.56 -17.40 31.29
N GLU A 1151 -53.47 -16.87 30.48
CA GLU A 1151 -54.91 -16.85 30.77
C GLU A 1151 -55.65 -17.90 29.94
N ALA A 1152 -56.65 -18.55 30.56
CA ALA A 1152 -57.57 -19.43 29.85
C ALA A 1152 -58.61 -18.59 29.07
N LEU A 1153 -58.95 -19.01 27.84
CA LEU A 1153 -59.98 -18.34 27.05
C LEU A 1153 -61.38 -18.57 27.67
N GLU A 1154 -61.95 -17.56 28.33
CA GLU A 1154 -63.35 -17.60 28.75
C GLU A 1154 -64.28 -17.50 27.53
N THR A 1155 -65.21 -18.45 27.40
CA THR A 1155 -66.26 -18.45 26.37
C THR A 1155 -67.38 -17.48 26.76
N VAL A 1156 -67.57 -16.43 25.96
CA VAL A 1156 -68.58 -15.38 26.19
C VAL A 1156 -70.00 -15.95 26.17
N LYS A 1157 -70.75 -15.75 27.27
CA LYS A 1157 -72.23 -15.72 27.26
C LYS A 1157 -72.70 -14.28 27.50
N GLU A 1158 -73.71 -13.92 26.71
CA GLU A 1158 -74.37 -12.62 26.61
C GLU A 1158 -74.98 -12.14 27.94
N ASP A 1159 -74.80 -10.87 28.31
CA ASP A 1159 -75.90 -9.92 28.59
C ASP A 1159 -75.41 -8.51 29.03
N VAL A 1160 -75.88 -7.52 28.25
CA VAL A 1160 -76.32 -6.12 28.50
C VAL A 1160 -75.72 -5.26 29.66
N ASP A 1161 -75.21 -4.09 29.24
CA ASP A 1161 -75.03 -2.77 29.91
C ASP A 1161 -74.15 -2.62 31.17
N MET A 1162 -72.93 -2.08 30.98
CA MET A 1162 -72.51 -0.79 31.55
C MET A 1162 -71.15 -0.35 31.01
N GLU A 1163 -70.97 0.96 30.87
CA GLU A 1163 -69.73 1.64 30.51
C GLU A 1163 -68.50 1.09 31.24
N ASN A 1164 -67.57 0.49 30.49
CA ASN A 1164 -66.13 0.76 30.53
C ASN A 1164 -65.46 -0.04 29.40
N SER A 1165 -64.60 0.63 28.65
CA SER A 1165 -63.77 0.08 27.58
C SER A 1165 -63.05 -1.22 27.99
N PRO A 1166 -63.00 -2.26 27.13
CA PRO A 1166 -62.15 -3.42 27.37
C PRO A 1166 -60.65 -3.02 27.33
N PRO A 1167 -59.77 -3.64 28.14
CA PRO A 1167 -58.36 -3.30 28.16
C PRO A 1167 -57.68 -3.68 26.84
N GLU A 1168 -56.82 -2.78 26.35
CA GLU A 1168 -56.04 -2.92 25.12
C GLU A 1168 -55.28 -4.25 25.10
N THR A 1169 -55.61 -5.07 24.10
CA THR A 1169 -54.87 -6.26 23.68
C THR A 1169 -53.38 -5.95 23.50
N THR A 1170 -52.51 -6.68 24.22
CA THR A 1170 -51.05 -6.82 24.08
C THR A 1170 -50.42 -6.03 22.91
N GLY A 1171 -50.28 -4.72 23.11
CA GLY A 1171 -49.57 -3.84 22.18
C GLY A 1171 -48.09 -4.21 22.08
N THR A 1172 -47.47 -3.86 20.95
CA THR A 1172 -46.07 -4.13 20.66
C THR A 1172 -45.13 -3.70 21.81
N ILE A 1173 -44.42 -4.64 22.43
CA ILE A 1173 -43.52 -4.40 23.56
C ILE A 1173 -42.09 -4.29 23.06
N TYR A 1174 -41.44 -3.16 23.34
CA TYR A 1174 -40.03 -2.91 23.03
C TYR A 1174 -39.33 -2.36 24.27
N CYS A 1175 -38.53 -3.19 24.94
CA CYS A 1175 -37.74 -2.79 26.11
C CYS A 1175 -36.29 -3.24 25.94
N TYR A 1176 -35.36 -2.28 25.95
CA TYR A 1176 -33.93 -2.54 25.69
C TYR A 1176 -33.09 -2.68 26.97
N ASN A 1177 -33.68 -2.35 28.13
CA ASN A 1177 -33.08 -2.47 29.45
C ASN A 1177 -34.18 -2.62 30.53
N PHE A 1178 -33.77 -2.89 31.77
CA PHE A 1178 -34.70 -3.07 32.88
C PHE A 1178 -35.49 -1.80 33.27
N ASP A 1179 -34.91 -0.61 33.09
CA ASP A 1179 -35.61 0.65 33.40
C ASP A 1179 -36.78 0.89 32.43
N ASP A 1180 -36.66 0.42 31.19
CA ASP A 1180 -37.76 0.44 30.21
C ASP A 1180 -38.85 -0.59 30.55
N LEU A 1181 -38.46 -1.79 30.99
CA LEU A 1181 -39.38 -2.84 31.45
C LEU A 1181 -40.25 -2.33 32.61
N ARG A 1182 -39.63 -1.72 33.63
CA ARG A 1182 -40.32 -1.17 34.80
C ARG A 1182 -41.31 -0.05 34.45
N LYS A 1183 -41.04 0.71 33.39
CA LYS A 1183 -41.93 1.81 32.95
C LYS A 1183 -43.12 1.31 32.13
N ARG A 1184 -42.97 0.20 31.41
CA ARG A 1184 -43.95 -0.27 30.41
C ARG A 1184 -44.80 -1.46 30.89
N LEU A 1185 -44.31 -2.27 31.81
CA LEU A 1185 -45.04 -3.43 32.34
C LEU A 1185 -45.77 -3.09 33.66
N PRO A 1186 -46.97 -3.64 33.90
CA PRO A 1186 -47.71 -3.45 35.15
C PRO A 1186 -47.00 -4.09 36.35
N PRO A 1187 -47.22 -3.57 37.58
CA PRO A 1187 -46.66 -4.17 38.79
C PRO A 1187 -47.31 -5.52 39.07
N TYR A 1188 -46.51 -6.52 39.42
CA TYR A 1188 -47.00 -7.83 39.83
C TYR A 1188 -47.65 -7.75 41.22
N ILE A 1189 -48.86 -8.29 41.36
CA ILE A 1189 -49.61 -8.39 42.62
C ILE A 1189 -49.92 -9.87 42.84
N ARG A 1190 -49.27 -10.48 43.84
CA ARG A 1190 -49.50 -11.88 44.20
C ARG A 1190 -50.88 -12.00 44.86
N ASN A 1191 -51.82 -12.68 44.21
CA ASN A 1191 -53.10 -13.06 44.81
C ASN A 1191 -52.98 -14.37 45.58
#